data_AF-A0A415U4U6-F1
#
_entry.id   AF-A0A415U4U6-F1
#
_cell.length_a   1.000
_cell.length_b   1.000
_cell.length_c   1.000
_cell.angle_alpha   90.00
_cell.angle_beta   90.00
_cell.angle_gamma   90.00
#
_symmetry.space_group_name_H-M   'P 1'
#
loop_
_entity.id
_entity.type
_entity.pdbx_description
1 polymer ?
#
loop_
_entity_poly.entity_id
_entity_poly.type
_entity_poly.pdbx_seq_one_letter_code
_entity_poly.pdbx_strand_id
1 'polypeptide(L)'
;MDSQKELYKMQRKKQESRHIKREMHGIGTWRGVQQMTEQERYAVSQEERKEKIRARYKGVDRSELEFIPAKQKEKLFEDTGTKRVCAYCRVSTDDVNQTSSYELQKNHYEDMIKEHQGWELVGIYADEGISGTSLQHRDEFNQMIEDCKAGKIDLIVTKSVSRFARNIVDCIAKVRELANMRPQVGVFFETEHIYTLDNTSEMMLAVLSAAAQEESHTKSEIMNISIEQRFSRGIFLTPKLLGYDIGEDGNLVINEEEAETVRLCYYLFLNGFPTAEIADILTQLKRKTKPGNTKWSSSSIVSLLRNERYCGDVLSRKTFTPNYLDHKAKKNRHDRNQYRQSDHHEAIVDRDIYNAAQKMLTAARYAKKGFPFPNLKVVDEGALKGFVSVNRSWTGFTGEDYEKASQSAYYDQTDIDDTEKEERKDSGFDLSGYEIVRAQFFSTRLNPAMTISEEKVTFNTACLKKFENVEYVEILFNSVEKCIAVRPCDKDDINAVKWGTIRNGKWAVLPKSCKGFSESLFDLMNWNDECKYRFRGQYSKENNEQILLFDLEEPEVIKHEIIQEDLPDVNISECVKDTENKTKKIVRTLFPKQWKNHFGCRTEEVVLLHRVKYCGNWDVLRPAKTVEGMEVISENLLKKLDNEAQNMIEKMRCAV
;
A
#
# COMPACT_ATOMS: atom_id res chain seq x y z
N MET A 1 9.95 67.40 50.23
CA MET A 1 9.22 66.19 50.64
C MET A 1 9.75 64.92 49.98
N ASP A 2 10.38 64.98 48.80
CA ASP A 2 10.91 63.77 48.13
C ASP A 2 12.24 63.24 48.72
N SER A 3 13.10 64.08 49.30
CA SER A 3 14.33 63.61 49.96
C SER A 3 14.08 62.81 51.25
N GLN A 4 12.97 63.05 51.96
CA GLN A 4 12.62 62.26 53.15
C GLN A 4 12.04 60.89 52.76
N LYS A 5 11.34 60.78 51.62
CA LYS A 5 10.85 59.49 51.08
C LYS A 5 11.98 58.61 50.56
N GLU A 6 13.01 59.21 49.95
CA GLU A 6 14.24 58.52 49.54
C GLU A 6 15.04 57.98 50.73
N LEU A 7 15.21 58.79 51.79
CA LEU A 7 15.90 58.37 53.00
C LEU A 7 15.18 57.22 53.71
N TYR A 8 13.83 57.25 53.73
CA TYR A 8 13.01 56.19 54.30
C TYR A 8 13.09 54.89 53.50
N LYS A 9 13.15 54.96 52.15
CA LYS A 9 13.36 53.80 51.28
C LYS A 9 14.75 53.18 51.44
N MET A 10 15.80 54.00 51.60
CA MET A 10 17.15 53.49 51.88
C MET A 10 17.26 52.83 53.26
N GLN A 11 16.65 53.42 54.30
CA GLN A 11 16.65 52.84 55.65
C GLN A 11 15.87 51.53 55.70
N ARG A 12 14.76 51.41 54.97
CA ARG A 12 13.97 50.18 54.86
C ARG A 12 14.73 49.06 54.13
N LYS A 13 15.43 49.36 53.01
CA LYS A 13 16.33 48.40 52.34
C LYS A 13 17.50 47.95 53.23
N LYS A 14 18.01 48.85 54.09
CA LYS A 14 19.10 48.55 55.03
C LYS A 14 18.64 47.70 56.23
N GLN A 15 17.38 47.85 56.65
CA GLN A 15 16.75 46.97 57.66
C GLN A 15 16.38 45.60 57.07
N GLU A 16 15.82 45.52 55.86
CA GLU A 16 15.54 44.25 55.17
C GLU A 16 16.83 43.46 54.90
N SER A 17 17.91 44.12 54.48
CA SER A 17 19.23 43.49 54.30
C SER A 17 19.87 43.01 55.61
N ARG A 18 19.56 43.66 56.74
CA ARG A 18 20.00 43.23 58.08
C ARG A 18 19.13 42.11 58.65
N HIS A 19 17.85 42.04 58.25
CA HIS A 19 16.95 40.96 58.63
C HIS A 19 17.30 39.67 57.88
N ILE A 20 17.58 39.77 56.57
CA ILE A 20 18.06 38.64 55.75
C ILE A 20 19.44 38.17 56.24
N LYS A 21 20.36 39.08 56.61
CA LYS A 21 21.65 38.68 57.21
C LYS A 21 21.53 38.06 58.61
N ARG A 22 20.51 38.41 59.41
CA ARG A 22 20.26 37.79 60.73
C ARG A 22 19.55 36.45 60.63
N GLU A 23 18.66 36.26 59.65
CA GLU A 23 18.06 34.95 59.36
C GLU A 23 19.10 33.96 58.78
N MET A 24 20.09 34.46 58.00
CA MET A 24 21.20 33.63 57.52
C MET A 24 22.25 33.28 58.60
N HIS A 25 22.29 33.97 59.75
CA HIS A 25 23.24 33.69 60.85
C HIS A 25 22.59 32.96 62.04
N GLY A 26 21.29 32.63 61.96
CA GLY A 26 20.53 31.99 63.04
C GLY A 26 20.16 30.52 62.83
N ILE A 27 20.45 29.94 61.67
CA ILE A 27 20.18 28.51 61.38
C ILE A 27 21.51 27.79 61.21
N GLY A 28 22.29 27.79 62.30
CA GLY A 28 23.36 26.83 62.52
C GLY A 28 22.76 25.51 63.01
N THR A 29 22.16 24.74 62.10
CA THR A 29 21.96 23.30 62.30
C THR A 29 22.76 22.57 61.25
N TRP A 30 23.88 22.00 61.70
CA TRP A 30 24.61 20.88 61.11
C TRP A 30 23.92 20.23 59.90
N ARG A 31 24.37 20.59 58.69
CA ARG A 31 24.32 19.68 57.55
C ARG A 31 25.72 19.67 56.97
N GLY A 32 26.47 18.64 57.36
CA GLY A 32 27.64 18.27 56.60
C GLY A 32 27.22 18.17 55.13
N VAL A 33 28.03 18.74 54.24
CA VAL A 33 28.05 18.28 52.86
C VAL A 33 28.53 16.84 52.95
N GLN A 34 27.61 15.90 53.21
CA GLN A 34 27.83 14.50 52.98
C GLN A 34 28.16 14.44 51.49
N GLN A 35 29.44 14.25 51.16
CA GLN A 35 29.79 13.70 49.88
C GLN A 35 28.97 12.41 49.77
N MET A 36 27.94 12.43 48.91
CA MET A 36 27.15 11.22 48.65
C MET A 36 28.14 10.10 48.37
N THR A 37 28.04 9.08 49.20
CA THR A 37 28.81 7.86 49.03
C THR A 37 28.54 7.29 47.64
N GLU A 38 29.50 6.54 47.08
CA GLU A 38 29.35 5.92 45.76
C GLU A 38 28.07 5.07 45.65
N GLN A 39 27.63 4.50 46.79
CA GLN A 39 26.37 3.77 46.94
C GLN A 39 25.12 4.65 46.86
N GLU A 40 25.13 5.84 47.47
CA GLU A 40 24.01 6.80 47.38
C GLU A 40 23.88 7.39 45.97
N ARG A 41 25.01 7.67 45.30
CA ARG A 41 25.01 8.11 43.88
C ARG A 41 24.45 7.02 42.96
N TYR A 42 24.83 5.77 43.21
CA TYR A 42 24.31 4.63 42.48
C TYR A 42 22.80 4.45 42.70
N ALA A 43 22.31 4.59 43.94
CA ALA A 43 20.89 4.47 44.27
C ALA A 43 20.03 5.57 43.60
N VAL A 44 20.47 6.83 43.64
CA VAL A 44 19.78 7.94 42.96
C VAL A 44 19.76 7.73 41.44
N SER A 45 20.88 7.29 40.85
CA SER A 45 20.95 6.94 39.42
C SER A 45 19.97 5.80 39.04
N GLN A 46 19.77 4.81 39.91
CA GLN A 46 18.79 3.74 39.68
C GLN A 46 17.34 4.22 39.80
N GLU A 47 17.03 5.14 40.70
CA GLU A 47 15.68 5.72 40.83
C GLU A 47 15.34 6.60 39.63
N GLU A 48 16.26 7.47 39.20
CA GLU A 48 16.11 8.28 37.99
C GLU A 48 15.89 7.39 36.76
N ARG A 49 16.64 6.28 36.65
CA ARG A 49 16.47 5.32 35.57
C ARG A 49 15.09 4.64 35.59
N LYS A 50 14.59 4.27 36.77
CA LYS A 50 13.24 3.71 36.93
C LYS A 50 12.16 4.72 36.58
N GLU A 51 12.33 5.99 36.93
CA GLU A 51 11.38 7.05 36.61
C GLU A 51 11.33 7.34 35.11
N LYS A 52 12.49 7.42 34.44
CA LYS A 52 12.58 7.52 32.97
C LYS A 52 11.87 6.35 32.28
N ILE A 53 12.05 5.12 32.77
CA ILE A 53 11.34 3.94 32.23
C ILE A 53 9.82 4.10 32.42
N ARG A 54 9.35 4.51 33.60
CA ARG A 54 7.91 4.71 33.85
C ARG A 54 7.32 5.80 32.94
N ALA A 55 8.05 6.90 32.75
CA ALA A 55 7.64 7.97 31.84
C ALA A 55 7.49 7.46 30.41
N ARG A 56 8.45 6.67 29.90
CA ARG A 56 8.38 6.05 28.57
C ARG A 56 7.15 5.15 28.40
N TYR A 57 6.77 4.40 29.43
CA TYR A 57 5.61 3.50 29.37
C TYR A 57 4.24 4.19 29.49
N LYS A 58 4.21 5.50 29.77
CA LYS A 58 2.99 6.32 29.60
C LYS A 58 2.58 6.41 28.13
N GLY A 59 3.54 6.28 27.21
CA GLY A 59 3.31 6.36 25.77
C GLY A 59 3.12 7.78 25.26
N VAL A 60 2.94 7.90 23.96
CA VAL A 60 2.56 9.13 23.25
C VAL A 60 1.06 9.13 22.95
N ASP A 61 0.52 10.31 22.64
CA ASP A 61 -0.87 10.44 22.22
C ASP A 61 -1.11 9.70 20.90
N ARG A 62 -2.29 9.10 20.76
CA ARG A 62 -2.64 8.30 19.57
C ARG A 62 -2.74 9.16 18.30
N SER A 63 -3.00 10.46 18.43
CA SER A 63 -3.02 11.39 17.30
C SER A 63 -1.64 11.60 16.66
N GLU A 64 -0.55 11.33 17.39
CA GLU A 64 0.82 11.43 16.87
C GLU A 64 1.26 10.16 16.11
N LEU A 65 0.40 9.15 16.06
CA LEU A 65 0.68 7.86 15.45
C LEU A 65 -0.17 7.65 14.19
N GLU A 66 0.50 7.38 13.07
CA GLU A 66 -0.14 6.88 11.86
C GLU A 66 -0.43 5.39 12.05
N PHE A 67 -1.72 5.03 12.10
CA PHE A 67 -2.19 3.66 12.20
C PHE A 67 -2.39 3.04 10.81
N ILE A 68 -1.67 1.96 10.54
CA ILE A 68 -1.77 1.17 9.31
C ILE A 68 -2.44 -0.16 9.67
N PRO A 69 -3.75 -0.32 9.37
CA PRO A 69 -4.49 -1.51 9.74
C PRO A 69 -4.01 -2.76 9.00
N ALA A 70 -4.15 -3.93 9.65
CA ALA A 70 -4.05 -5.21 8.96
C ALA A 70 -5.20 -5.37 7.95
N LYS A 71 -4.94 -6.05 6.84
CA LYS A 71 -5.99 -6.57 5.96
C LYS A 71 -6.91 -7.45 6.79
N GLN A 72 -8.20 -7.18 6.73
CA GLN A 72 -9.20 -8.02 7.37
C GLN A 72 -9.09 -9.44 6.78
N LYS A 73 -8.99 -10.45 7.65
CA LYS A 73 -9.11 -11.84 7.21
C LYS A 73 -10.60 -12.17 7.10
N GLU A 74 -10.95 -12.94 6.08
CA GLU A 74 -12.32 -13.35 5.77
C GLU A 74 -12.98 -14.03 6.99
N LYS A 75 -14.15 -13.55 7.41
CA LYS A 75 -14.98 -14.26 8.41
C LYS A 75 -15.87 -15.27 7.70
N LEU A 76 -16.18 -16.38 8.37
CA LEU A 76 -16.90 -17.53 7.81
C LEU A 76 -18.22 -17.17 7.09
N PHE A 77 -18.96 -16.20 7.64
CA PHE A 77 -20.28 -15.79 7.16
C PHE A 77 -20.31 -14.40 6.48
N GLU A 78 -19.15 -13.75 6.31
CA GLU A 78 -19.06 -12.41 5.68
C GLU A 78 -18.49 -12.47 4.25
N ASP A 79 -18.14 -13.66 3.76
CA ASP A 79 -17.59 -13.88 2.42
C ASP A 79 -18.69 -13.98 1.34
N THR A 80 -18.45 -13.36 0.19
CA THR A 80 -19.26 -13.49 -1.03
C THR A 80 -18.72 -14.56 -1.99
N GLY A 81 -17.60 -15.21 -1.67
CA GLY A 81 -16.96 -16.26 -2.43
C GLY A 81 -17.54 -17.66 -2.16
N THR A 82 -17.49 -18.53 -3.17
CA THR A 82 -17.99 -19.91 -3.06
C THR A 82 -17.00 -20.81 -2.32
N LYS A 83 -17.44 -21.48 -1.25
CA LYS A 83 -16.66 -22.43 -0.45
C LYS A 83 -17.17 -23.85 -0.68
N ARG A 84 -16.26 -24.79 -0.93
CA ARG A 84 -16.57 -26.21 -1.02
C ARG A 84 -16.60 -26.81 0.38
N VAL A 85 -17.78 -27.16 0.86
CA VAL A 85 -18.06 -27.53 2.23
C VAL A 85 -18.34 -29.02 2.34
N CYS A 86 -17.75 -29.69 3.33
CA CYS A 86 -18.16 -31.02 3.73
C CYS A 86 -18.68 -31.01 5.17
N ALA A 87 -19.52 -32.00 5.50
CA ALA A 87 -19.92 -32.25 6.87
C ALA A 87 -19.27 -33.53 7.39
N TYR A 88 -18.81 -33.53 8.65
CA TYR A 88 -18.31 -34.73 9.33
C TYR A 88 -19.22 -35.11 10.50
N CYS A 89 -19.76 -36.32 10.42
CA CYS A 89 -20.68 -36.91 11.39
C CYS A 89 -20.05 -38.13 12.07
N ARG A 90 -20.41 -38.35 13.33
CA ARG A 90 -20.07 -39.58 14.05
C ARG A 90 -21.29 -40.11 14.76
N VAL A 91 -21.85 -41.21 14.28
CA VAL A 91 -23.11 -41.79 14.77
C VAL A 91 -22.87 -43.01 15.67
N SER A 92 -23.84 -43.33 16.52
CA SER A 92 -23.79 -44.53 17.36
C SER A 92 -24.74 -45.58 16.79
N THR A 93 -24.21 -46.76 16.47
CA THR A 93 -24.94 -47.82 15.78
C THR A 93 -25.10 -49.03 16.71
N ASP A 94 -26.04 -48.97 17.66
CA ASP A 94 -26.36 -50.13 18.51
C ASP A 94 -27.86 -50.50 18.53
N ASP A 95 -28.73 -49.80 17.76
CA ASP A 95 -30.16 -50.14 17.70
C ASP A 95 -30.83 -49.75 16.37
N VAL A 96 -31.67 -50.60 15.78
CA VAL A 96 -32.33 -50.37 14.47
C VAL A 96 -33.27 -49.16 14.52
N ASN A 97 -33.78 -48.82 15.71
CA ASN A 97 -34.58 -47.61 15.95
C ASN A 97 -33.76 -46.29 15.87
N GLN A 98 -32.42 -46.36 15.90
CA GLN A 98 -31.51 -45.20 15.75
C GLN A 98 -31.14 -44.89 14.30
N THR A 99 -31.57 -45.70 13.32
CA THR A 99 -31.35 -45.44 11.87
C THR A 99 -31.91 -44.08 11.44
N SER A 100 -33.01 -43.65 12.09
CA SER A 100 -33.58 -42.31 11.92
C SER A 100 -32.61 -41.19 12.33
N SER A 101 -31.73 -41.41 13.31
CA SER A 101 -30.80 -40.40 13.81
C SER A 101 -29.66 -40.08 12.85
N TYR A 102 -29.25 -41.02 11.99
CA TYR A 102 -28.23 -40.76 10.97
C TYR A 102 -28.80 -39.94 9.81
N GLU A 103 -29.93 -40.35 9.27
CA GLU A 103 -30.65 -39.62 8.21
C GLU A 103 -31.04 -38.20 8.67
N LEU A 104 -31.45 -38.03 9.94
CA LEU A 104 -31.71 -36.71 10.51
C LEU A 104 -30.46 -35.83 10.60
N GLN A 105 -29.29 -36.38 10.96
CA GLN A 105 -28.03 -35.62 10.98
C GLN A 105 -27.59 -35.24 9.57
N LYS A 106 -27.74 -36.16 8.62
CA LYS A 106 -27.45 -35.91 7.21
C LYS A 106 -28.32 -34.78 6.66
N ASN A 107 -29.63 -34.87 6.83
CA ASN A 107 -30.57 -33.84 6.39
C ASN A 107 -30.27 -32.48 7.05
N HIS A 108 -29.99 -32.46 8.35
CA HIS A 108 -29.59 -31.23 9.07
C HIS A 108 -28.39 -30.53 8.41
N TYR A 109 -27.33 -31.28 8.09
CA TYR A 109 -26.15 -30.69 7.45
C TYR A 109 -26.37 -30.33 5.99
N GLU A 110 -27.15 -31.12 5.24
CA GLU A 110 -27.53 -30.76 3.87
C GLU A 110 -28.31 -29.45 3.83
N ASP A 111 -29.31 -29.30 4.71
CA ASP A 111 -30.16 -28.12 4.78
C ASP A 111 -29.36 -26.90 5.25
N MET A 112 -28.60 -27.03 6.33
CA MET A 112 -27.74 -25.96 6.84
C MET A 112 -26.73 -25.48 5.79
N ILE A 113 -26.10 -26.40 5.04
CA ILE A 113 -25.13 -26.01 4.00
C ILE A 113 -25.83 -25.34 2.81
N LYS A 114 -27.04 -25.78 2.42
CA LYS A 114 -27.84 -25.14 1.36
C LYS A 114 -28.37 -23.76 1.76
N GLU A 115 -28.70 -23.55 3.03
CA GLU A 115 -29.19 -22.26 3.55
C GLU A 115 -28.11 -21.17 3.55
N HIS A 116 -26.82 -21.55 3.58
CA HIS A 116 -25.71 -20.61 3.53
C HIS A 116 -25.33 -20.24 2.09
N GLN A 117 -25.60 -18.99 1.72
CA GLN A 117 -25.22 -18.44 0.41
C GLN A 117 -23.70 -18.54 0.20
N GLY A 118 -23.29 -19.17 -0.90
CA GLY A 118 -21.88 -19.38 -1.24
C GLY A 118 -21.29 -20.67 -0.68
N TRP A 119 -22.04 -21.56 -0.05
CA TRP A 119 -21.55 -22.89 0.33
C TRP A 119 -21.97 -23.95 -0.69
N GLU A 120 -21.04 -24.79 -1.13
CA GLU A 120 -21.27 -25.92 -2.04
C GLU A 120 -21.01 -27.23 -1.29
N LEU A 121 -22.04 -28.06 -1.12
CA LEU A 121 -21.89 -29.36 -0.45
C LEU A 121 -21.07 -30.33 -1.33
N VAL A 122 -19.87 -30.69 -0.90
CA VAL A 122 -18.99 -31.67 -1.55
C VAL A 122 -19.33 -33.10 -1.13
N GLY A 123 -19.70 -33.28 0.15
CA GLY A 123 -19.97 -34.60 0.71
C GLY A 123 -20.21 -34.57 2.21
N ILE A 124 -20.81 -35.64 2.71
CA ILE A 124 -21.02 -35.89 4.13
C ILE A 124 -20.27 -37.17 4.48
N TYR A 125 -19.26 -37.04 5.33
CA TYR A 125 -18.40 -38.11 5.80
C TYR A 125 -18.89 -38.59 7.16
N ALA A 126 -19.14 -39.88 7.33
CA ALA A 126 -19.78 -40.40 8.54
C ALA A 126 -19.12 -41.67 9.06
N ASP A 127 -18.59 -41.62 10.28
CA ASP A 127 -18.06 -42.80 10.98
C ASP A 127 -19.09 -43.37 11.97
N GLU A 128 -19.18 -44.71 12.04
CA GLU A 128 -19.98 -45.44 13.03
C GLU A 128 -19.20 -45.67 14.34
N GLY A 129 -19.85 -45.54 15.49
CA GLY A 129 -19.26 -45.71 16.81
C GLY A 129 -20.09 -46.63 17.72
N ILE A 130 -19.66 -47.89 17.87
CA ILE A 130 -20.20 -48.80 18.88
C ILE A 130 -19.56 -48.48 20.24
N SER A 131 -20.38 -48.62 21.28
CA SER A 131 -20.08 -48.48 22.69
C SER A 131 -18.62 -48.76 23.13
N GLY A 132 -18.09 -47.82 23.93
CA GLY A 132 -17.29 -48.11 25.13
C GLY A 132 -15.87 -48.67 25.02
N THR A 133 -15.56 -49.68 24.18
CA THR A 133 -14.34 -50.47 24.41
C THR A 133 -13.65 -51.12 23.20
N SER A 134 -14.13 -51.01 21.98
CA SER A 134 -13.33 -51.30 20.77
C SER A 134 -14.03 -50.80 19.53
N LEU A 135 -13.36 -50.00 18.67
CA LEU A 135 -13.52 -49.91 17.20
C LEU A 135 -12.64 -48.78 16.64
N GLN A 136 -11.67 -49.17 15.82
CA GLN A 136 -10.58 -48.32 15.36
C GLN A 136 -10.80 -47.68 13.97
N HIS A 137 -11.96 -47.88 13.34
CA HIS A 137 -12.17 -47.50 11.94
C HIS A 137 -12.74 -46.08 11.84
N ARG A 138 -11.86 -45.10 11.55
CA ARG A 138 -12.21 -43.71 11.20
C ARG A 138 -11.99 -43.49 9.71
N ASP A 139 -12.50 -44.40 8.90
CA ASP A 139 -12.15 -44.50 7.49
C ASP A 139 -12.69 -43.29 6.72
N GLU A 140 -13.91 -42.82 7.07
CA GLU A 140 -14.52 -41.64 6.47
C GLU A 140 -13.85 -40.35 6.92
N PHE A 141 -13.44 -40.25 8.20
CA PHE A 141 -12.63 -39.11 8.65
C PHE A 141 -11.29 -39.03 7.91
N ASN A 142 -10.60 -40.17 7.72
CA ASN A 142 -9.33 -40.19 7.02
C ASN A 142 -9.51 -39.85 5.53
N GLN A 143 -10.56 -40.36 4.90
CA GLN A 143 -10.91 -40.02 3.51
C GLN A 143 -11.21 -38.53 3.34
N MET A 144 -11.97 -37.92 4.25
CA MET A 144 -12.20 -36.47 4.29
C MET A 144 -10.89 -35.68 4.34
N ILE A 145 -9.95 -36.08 5.19
CA ILE A 145 -8.65 -35.40 5.32
C ILE A 145 -7.82 -35.54 4.02
N GLU A 146 -7.86 -36.68 3.34
CA GLU A 146 -7.21 -36.84 2.03
C GLU A 146 -7.87 -35.99 0.95
N ASP A 147 -9.20 -35.86 0.95
CA ASP A 147 -9.92 -34.95 0.04
C ASP A 147 -9.61 -33.47 0.33
N CYS A 148 -9.37 -33.10 1.59
CA CYS A 148 -8.82 -31.78 1.96
C CYS A 148 -7.42 -31.57 1.37
N LYS A 149 -6.53 -32.57 1.48
CA LYS A 149 -5.16 -32.51 0.91
C LYS A 149 -5.15 -32.44 -0.61
N ALA A 150 -6.12 -33.09 -1.27
CA ALA A 150 -6.34 -32.99 -2.71
C ALA A 150 -6.94 -31.64 -3.13
N GLY A 151 -7.24 -30.75 -2.19
CA GLY A 151 -7.81 -29.44 -2.42
C GLY A 151 -9.23 -29.50 -2.95
N LYS A 152 -10.03 -30.51 -2.56
CA LYS A 152 -11.46 -30.63 -2.92
C LYS A 152 -12.39 -29.95 -1.93
N ILE A 153 -11.95 -29.76 -0.69
CA ILE A 153 -12.72 -29.23 0.43
C ILE A 153 -12.02 -27.97 0.96
N ASP A 154 -12.78 -26.91 1.18
CA ASP A 154 -12.32 -25.63 1.74
C ASP A 154 -12.79 -25.45 3.21
N LEU A 155 -13.92 -26.07 3.57
CA LEU A 155 -14.53 -25.97 4.89
C LEU A 155 -15.07 -27.33 5.36
N ILE A 156 -14.73 -27.73 6.58
CA ILE A 156 -15.33 -28.87 7.28
C ILE A 156 -16.31 -28.34 8.31
N VAL A 157 -17.54 -28.84 8.31
CA VAL A 157 -18.52 -28.56 9.36
C VAL A 157 -18.76 -29.79 10.21
N THR A 158 -18.75 -29.63 11.53
CA THR A 158 -18.96 -30.74 12.46
C THR A 158 -19.63 -30.26 13.74
N LYS A 159 -20.30 -31.17 14.46
CA LYS A 159 -21.17 -30.79 15.58
C LYS A 159 -20.40 -30.19 16.74
N SER A 160 -19.26 -30.80 17.10
CA SER A 160 -18.48 -30.40 18.27
C SER A 160 -17.03 -30.88 18.20
N VAL A 161 -16.17 -30.33 19.05
CA VAL A 161 -14.75 -30.72 19.17
C VAL A 161 -14.61 -32.22 19.47
N SER A 162 -15.47 -32.74 20.35
CA SER A 162 -15.50 -34.16 20.74
C SER A 162 -15.95 -35.11 19.63
N ARG A 163 -16.64 -34.62 18.60
CA ARG A 163 -16.98 -35.41 17.41
C ARG A 163 -15.80 -35.46 16.46
N PHE A 164 -15.09 -34.34 16.28
CA PHE A 164 -13.95 -34.23 15.39
C PHE A 164 -12.73 -35.05 15.83
N ALA A 165 -12.38 -35.04 17.12
CA ALA A 165 -11.22 -35.77 17.63
C ALA A 165 -11.46 -36.47 18.97
N ARG A 166 -10.63 -37.48 19.28
CA ARG A 166 -10.74 -38.30 20.51
C ARG A 166 -10.34 -37.54 21.76
N ASN A 167 -9.36 -36.65 21.64
CA ASN A 167 -8.93 -35.76 22.68
C ASN A 167 -8.63 -34.38 22.07
N ILE A 168 -8.51 -33.38 22.93
CA ILE A 168 -8.31 -31.99 22.52
C ILE A 168 -6.96 -31.78 21.82
N VAL A 169 -5.93 -32.54 22.18
CA VAL A 169 -4.59 -32.46 21.58
C VAL A 169 -4.61 -32.90 20.12
N ASP A 170 -5.26 -34.02 19.83
CA ASP A 170 -5.46 -34.54 18.47
C ASP A 170 -6.29 -33.58 17.63
N CYS A 171 -7.31 -32.93 18.23
CA CYS A 171 -8.09 -31.90 17.57
C CYS A 171 -7.21 -30.73 17.12
N ILE A 172 -6.40 -30.21 18.05
CA ILE A 172 -5.52 -29.06 17.78
C ILE A 172 -4.50 -29.41 16.70
N ALA A 173 -3.88 -30.61 16.78
CA ALA A 173 -2.92 -31.06 15.79
C ALA A 173 -3.54 -31.11 14.38
N LYS A 174 -4.74 -31.68 14.25
CA LYS A 174 -5.44 -31.80 12.95
C LYS A 174 -5.94 -30.46 12.41
N VAL A 175 -6.51 -29.61 13.26
CA VAL A 175 -6.92 -28.26 12.87
C VAL A 175 -5.71 -27.44 12.39
N ARG A 176 -4.56 -27.54 13.06
CA ARG A 176 -3.33 -26.87 12.65
C ARG A 176 -2.78 -27.42 11.33
N GLU A 177 -2.84 -28.74 11.13
CA GLU A 177 -2.46 -29.36 9.86
C GLU A 177 -3.28 -28.76 8.71
N LEU A 178 -4.61 -28.71 8.85
CA LEU A 178 -5.56 -28.17 7.86
C LEU A 178 -5.37 -26.66 7.61
N ALA A 179 -5.18 -25.87 8.66
CA ALA A 179 -4.97 -24.42 8.54
C ALA A 179 -3.65 -24.03 7.87
N ASN A 180 -2.64 -24.92 7.90
CA ASN A 180 -1.33 -24.70 7.27
C ASN A 180 -1.25 -25.21 5.83
N MET A 181 -2.32 -25.85 5.31
CA MET A 181 -2.39 -26.29 3.90
C MET A 181 -2.46 -25.10 2.93
N ARG A 182 -2.21 -25.36 1.65
CA ARG A 182 -2.40 -24.39 0.56
C ARG A 182 -3.15 -25.06 -0.59
N PRO A 183 -4.45 -24.78 -0.80
CA PRO A 183 -5.30 -23.82 -0.06
C PRO A 183 -5.54 -24.21 1.42
N GLN A 184 -5.86 -23.22 2.25
CA GLN A 184 -6.14 -23.45 3.69
C GLN A 184 -7.53 -24.07 3.85
N VAL A 185 -7.67 -25.01 4.78
CA VAL A 185 -8.97 -25.63 5.10
C VAL A 185 -9.39 -25.22 6.51
N GLY A 186 -10.60 -24.68 6.62
CA GLY A 186 -11.19 -24.29 7.91
C GLY A 186 -12.10 -25.38 8.48
N VAL A 187 -12.27 -25.38 9.81
CA VAL A 187 -13.22 -26.25 10.51
C VAL A 187 -14.21 -25.36 11.26
N PHE A 188 -15.50 -25.61 11.10
CA PHE A 188 -16.57 -24.99 11.86
C PHE A 188 -17.18 -26.00 12.83
N PHE A 189 -17.09 -25.69 14.13
CA PHE A 189 -17.72 -26.46 15.19
C PHE A 189 -19.03 -25.78 15.57
N GLU A 190 -20.15 -26.44 15.30
CA GLU A 190 -21.49 -25.88 15.46
C GLU A 190 -21.83 -25.59 16.93
N THR A 191 -21.58 -26.52 17.84
CA THR A 191 -21.97 -26.39 19.26
C THR A 191 -21.21 -25.25 19.93
N GLU A 192 -19.90 -25.21 19.73
CA GLU A 192 -19.02 -24.21 20.30
C GLU A 192 -19.02 -22.90 19.49
N HIS A 193 -19.69 -22.88 18.34
CA HIS A 193 -19.70 -21.77 17.37
C HIS A 193 -18.28 -21.32 16.97
N ILE A 194 -17.40 -22.30 16.77
CA ILE A 194 -15.96 -22.08 16.52
C ILE A 194 -15.64 -22.20 15.04
N TYR A 195 -15.13 -21.14 14.43
CA TYR A 195 -14.45 -21.21 13.14
C TYR A 195 -12.94 -21.12 13.29
N THR A 196 -12.21 -22.16 12.86
CA THR A 196 -10.79 -22.29 13.16
C THR A 196 -9.86 -21.37 12.37
N LEU A 197 -10.35 -20.71 11.31
CA LEU A 197 -9.57 -19.68 10.59
C LEU A 197 -9.90 -18.26 11.06
N ASP A 198 -10.87 -18.08 11.97
CA ASP A 198 -11.18 -16.77 12.54
C ASP A 198 -10.09 -16.31 13.52
N ASN A 199 -9.90 -15.00 13.63
CA ASN A 199 -8.86 -14.36 14.44
C ASN A 199 -9.27 -14.15 15.92
N THR A 200 -10.44 -14.63 16.38
CA THR A 200 -10.84 -14.52 17.79
C THR A 200 -9.92 -15.37 18.66
N SER A 201 -8.88 -14.72 19.15
CA SER A 201 -7.77 -15.29 19.91
C SER A 201 -8.24 -15.97 21.18
N GLU A 202 -9.34 -15.48 21.77
CA GLU A 202 -9.96 -15.97 23.00
C GLU A 202 -10.46 -17.42 22.90
N MET A 203 -10.84 -17.88 21.70
CA MET A 203 -11.46 -19.18 21.52
C MET A 203 -10.45 -20.30 21.30
N MET A 204 -9.38 -20.03 20.53
CA MET A 204 -8.22 -20.91 20.47
C MET A 204 -7.51 -20.95 21.84
N LEU A 205 -7.47 -19.81 22.57
CA LEU A 205 -7.01 -19.73 23.96
C LEU A 205 -7.83 -20.61 24.91
N ALA A 206 -9.15 -20.67 24.79
CA ALA A 206 -9.99 -21.53 25.62
C ALA A 206 -9.68 -23.03 25.39
N VAL A 207 -9.49 -23.43 24.12
CA VAL A 207 -9.13 -24.80 23.72
C VAL A 207 -7.69 -25.15 24.13
N LEU A 208 -6.74 -24.22 24.01
CA LEU A 208 -5.33 -24.38 24.41
C LEU A 208 -5.13 -24.36 25.93
N SER A 209 -5.91 -23.54 26.65
CA SER A 209 -5.89 -23.47 28.12
C SER A 209 -6.45 -24.75 28.74
N ALA A 210 -7.48 -25.34 28.12
CA ALA A 210 -8.00 -26.65 28.51
C ALA A 210 -7.01 -27.81 28.21
N ALA A 211 -6.07 -27.61 27.28
CA ALA A 211 -5.08 -28.60 26.86
C ALA A 211 -3.73 -28.52 27.63
N ALA A 212 -3.58 -27.57 28.57
CA ALA A 212 -2.52 -27.46 29.59
C ALA A 212 -1.19 -28.21 29.32
N GLN A 213 -0.52 -27.95 28.19
CA GLN A 213 0.89 -28.31 28.00
C GLN A 213 1.63 -27.49 26.92
N GLU A 214 1.08 -26.34 26.49
CA GLU A 214 1.76 -25.48 25.51
C GLU A 214 2.07 -24.09 26.09
N GLU A 215 2.95 -24.05 27.09
CA GLU A 215 3.48 -22.78 27.60
C GLU A 215 4.07 -21.90 26.48
N SER A 216 4.66 -22.51 25.44
CA SER A 216 5.30 -21.78 24.34
C SER A 216 4.31 -21.00 23.48
N HIS A 217 3.12 -21.55 23.21
CA HIS A 217 2.07 -20.83 22.47
C HIS A 217 1.54 -19.65 23.28
N THR A 218 1.17 -19.93 24.53
CA THR A 218 0.64 -18.93 25.46
C THR A 218 1.64 -17.78 25.68
N LYS A 219 2.92 -18.09 25.86
CA LYS A 219 4.00 -17.08 25.94
C LYS A 219 4.13 -16.25 24.67
N SER A 220 4.03 -16.88 23.50
CA SER A 220 4.09 -16.19 22.20
C SER A 220 2.90 -15.23 22.01
N GLU A 221 1.69 -15.65 22.37
CA GLU A 221 0.50 -14.80 22.27
C GLU A 221 0.55 -13.62 23.24
N ILE A 222 0.89 -13.85 24.51
CA ILE A 222 1.06 -12.79 25.50
C ILE A 222 2.13 -11.80 25.03
N MET A 223 3.23 -12.29 24.47
CA MET A 223 4.27 -11.44 23.90
C MET A 223 3.73 -10.59 22.74
N ASN A 224 2.97 -11.18 21.82
CA ASN A 224 2.38 -10.46 20.68
C ASN A 224 1.38 -9.39 21.13
N ILE A 225 0.53 -9.69 22.11
CA ILE A 225 -0.41 -8.73 22.73
C ILE A 225 0.38 -7.61 23.40
N SER A 226 1.44 -7.93 24.16
CA SER A 226 2.29 -6.92 24.79
C SER A 226 2.95 -6.01 23.76
N ILE A 227 3.45 -6.58 22.65
CA ILE A 227 4.04 -5.82 21.55
C ILE A 227 3.01 -4.91 20.88
N GLU A 228 1.78 -5.39 20.64
CA GLU A 228 0.68 -4.57 20.10
C GLU A 228 0.35 -3.39 21.01
N GLN A 229 0.22 -3.64 22.32
CA GLN A 229 -0.06 -2.61 23.31
C GLN A 229 1.06 -1.56 23.40
N ARG A 230 2.31 -1.97 23.22
CA ARG A 230 3.46 -1.04 23.17
C ARG A 230 3.41 -0.18 21.90
N PHE A 231 3.23 -0.80 20.73
CA PHE A 231 3.20 -0.06 19.47
C PHE A 231 2.02 0.91 19.36
N SER A 232 0.84 0.52 19.85
CA SER A 232 -0.34 1.42 19.92
C SER A 232 -0.19 2.61 20.87
N ARG A 233 0.88 2.62 21.68
CA ARG A 233 1.27 3.73 22.57
C ARG A 233 2.57 4.42 22.11
N GLY A 234 3.05 4.13 20.90
CA GLY A 234 4.29 4.66 20.33
C GLY A 234 5.57 4.16 21.02
N ILE A 235 5.48 3.07 21.80
CA ILE A 235 6.65 2.48 22.46
C ILE A 235 7.28 1.49 21.48
N PHE A 236 8.19 1.98 20.65
CA PHE A 236 8.81 1.18 19.61
C PHE A 236 10.02 0.38 20.08
N LEU A 237 10.31 -0.69 19.32
CA LEU A 237 11.55 -1.45 19.42
C LEU A 237 12.60 -0.78 18.52
N THR A 238 13.65 -0.25 19.14
CA THR A 238 14.74 0.47 18.47
C THR A 238 16.03 -0.36 18.49
N PRO A 239 16.17 -1.38 17.62
CA PRO A 239 17.42 -2.15 17.55
C PRO A 239 18.59 -1.23 17.18
N LYS A 240 19.81 -1.66 17.54
CA LYS A 240 21.05 -0.95 17.23
C LYS A 240 21.11 -0.61 15.74
N LEU A 241 21.42 0.65 15.44
CA LEU A 241 21.46 1.20 14.09
C LEU A 241 22.80 1.94 13.91
N LEU A 242 23.40 1.87 12.74
CA LEU A 242 24.60 2.66 12.45
C LEU A 242 24.23 4.15 12.50
N GLY A 243 25.10 4.99 13.08
CA GLY A 243 24.83 6.43 13.22
C GLY A 243 24.10 6.80 14.50
N TYR A 244 23.59 5.81 15.24
CA TYR A 244 22.88 6.03 16.49
C TYR A 244 23.37 5.10 17.60
N ASP A 245 23.38 5.63 18.81
CA ASP A 245 23.50 4.86 20.04
C ASP A 245 22.17 4.86 20.81
N ILE A 246 22.03 3.89 21.71
CA ILE A 246 20.85 3.76 22.56
C ILE A 246 21.13 4.57 23.83
N GLY A 247 20.39 5.65 24.01
CA GLY A 247 20.44 6.49 25.20
C GLY A 247 19.96 5.75 26.45
N GLU A 248 20.17 6.34 27.62
CA GLU A 248 19.78 5.76 28.91
C GLU A 248 18.26 5.50 29.03
N ASP A 249 17.47 6.31 28.34
CA ASP A 249 16.01 6.23 28.19
C ASP A 249 15.56 5.18 27.15
N GLY A 250 16.51 4.66 26.37
CA GLY A 250 16.31 3.73 25.27
C GLY A 250 15.86 4.39 23.97
N ASN A 251 15.99 5.73 23.86
CA ASN A 251 15.83 6.48 22.63
C ASN A 251 17.12 6.46 21.81
N LEU A 252 17.03 6.92 20.57
CA LEU A 252 18.17 6.98 19.65
C LEU A 252 18.86 8.34 19.78
N VAL A 253 20.14 8.30 20.06
CA VAL A 253 21.01 9.49 20.16
C VAL A 253 22.03 9.41 19.04
N ILE A 254 22.24 10.52 18.33
CA ILE A 254 23.19 10.55 17.21
C ILE A 254 24.61 10.29 17.71
N ASN A 255 25.27 9.32 17.08
CA ASN A 255 26.71 9.14 17.21
C ASN A 255 27.36 9.83 16.02
N GLU A 256 27.93 11.02 16.22
CA GLU A 256 28.42 11.86 15.12
C GLU A 256 29.47 11.16 14.25
N GLU A 257 30.34 10.33 14.82
CA GLU A 257 31.35 9.62 14.04
C GLU A 257 30.71 8.60 13.08
N GLU A 258 29.75 7.80 13.57
CA GLU A 258 29.02 6.87 12.72
C GLU A 258 28.05 7.61 11.77
N ALA A 259 27.48 8.73 12.21
CA ALA A 259 26.53 9.53 11.45
C ALA A 259 27.17 10.19 10.22
N GLU A 260 28.43 10.62 10.30
CA GLU A 260 29.19 11.07 9.12
C GLU A 260 29.23 10.00 8.01
N THR A 261 29.32 8.72 8.38
CA THR A 261 29.30 7.62 7.40
C THR A 261 27.93 7.49 6.73
N VAL A 262 26.85 7.66 7.50
CA VAL A 262 25.49 7.64 7.00
C VAL A 262 25.25 8.83 6.06
N ARG A 263 25.60 10.06 6.47
CA ARG A 263 25.48 11.27 5.65
C ARG A 263 26.22 11.12 4.33
N LEU A 264 27.47 10.65 4.38
CA LEU A 264 28.28 10.37 3.19
C LEU A 264 27.59 9.40 2.21
N CYS A 265 26.93 8.35 2.70
CA CYS A 265 26.18 7.42 1.86
C CYS A 265 25.05 8.12 1.10
N TYR A 266 24.26 8.96 1.77
CA TYR A 266 23.18 9.70 1.13
C TYR A 266 23.73 10.69 0.11
N TYR A 267 24.78 11.42 0.45
CA TYR A 267 25.33 12.48 -0.41
C TYR A 267 25.93 11.90 -1.69
N LEU A 268 26.75 10.84 -1.58
CA LEU A 268 27.29 10.16 -2.76
C LEU A 268 26.18 9.56 -3.62
N PHE A 269 25.17 8.94 -3.00
CA PHE A 269 24.06 8.34 -3.74
C PHE A 269 23.26 9.39 -4.52
N LEU A 270 22.96 10.53 -3.90
CA LEU A 270 22.24 11.63 -4.54
C LEU A 270 23.05 12.29 -5.68
N ASN A 271 24.38 12.29 -5.57
CA ASN A 271 25.31 12.70 -6.64
C ASN A 271 25.50 11.66 -7.76
N GLY A 272 24.72 10.57 -7.75
CA GLY A 272 24.67 9.61 -8.85
C GLY A 272 25.68 8.47 -8.75
N PHE A 273 26.42 8.34 -7.65
CA PHE A 273 27.32 7.21 -7.45
C PHE A 273 26.53 5.90 -7.30
N PRO A 274 26.87 4.83 -8.04
CA PRO A 274 26.27 3.51 -7.85
C PRO A 274 26.51 2.97 -6.43
N THR A 275 25.54 2.26 -5.87
CA THR A 275 25.64 1.69 -4.50
C THR A 275 26.81 0.71 -4.33
N ALA A 276 27.30 0.10 -5.41
CA ALA A 276 28.51 -0.71 -5.40
C ALA A 276 29.76 0.14 -5.20
N GLU A 277 29.89 1.25 -5.92
CA GLU A 277 31.04 2.16 -5.78
C GLU A 277 31.04 2.82 -4.40
N ILE A 278 29.87 3.20 -3.86
CA ILE A 278 29.76 3.72 -2.50
C ILE A 278 30.27 2.68 -1.48
N ALA A 279 29.93 1.40 -1.65
CA ALA A 279 30.43 0.34 -0.78
C ALA A 279 31.96 0.17 -0.89
N ASP A 280 32.52 0.28 -2.08
CA ASP A 280 33.97 0.22 -2.29
C ASP A 280 34.68 1.41 -1.62
N ILE A 281 34.14 2.63 -1.76
CA ILE A 281 34.65 3.84 -1.10
C ILE A 281 34.68 3.66 0.42
N LEU A 282 33.56 3.22 1.03
CA LEU A 282 33.52 3.00 2.49
C LEU A 282 34.48 1.92 2.97
N THR A 283 34.68 0.88 2.17
CA THR A 283 35.63 -0.20 2.45
C THR A 283 37.07 0.31 2.39
N GLN A 284 37.41 1.15 1.40
CA GLN A 284 38.71 1.81 1.29
C GLN A 284 38.98 2.78 2.45
N LEU A 285 37.96 3.51 2.89
CA LEU A 285 37.99 4.39 4.06
C LEU A 285 37.99 3.61 5.40
N LYS A 286 38.04 2.27 5.37
CA LYS A 286 38.03 1.37 6.54
C LYS A 286 36.88 1.64 7.52
N ARG A 287 35.75 2.18 7.05
CA ARG A 287 34.59 2.48 7.90
C ARG A 287 33.94 1.18 8.34
N LYS A 288 33.57 1.10 9.62
CA LYS A 288 32.94 -0.10 10.19
C LYS A 288 31.43 -0.01 10.06
N THR A 289 30.81 -1.13 9.71
CA THR A 289 29.38 -1.35 9.92
C THR A 289 29.07 -1.45 11.41
N LYS A 290 27.79 -1.32 11.83
CA LYS A 290 27.43 -1.42 13.26
C LYS A 290 27.89 -2.73 13.95
N PRO A 291 27.89 -3.90 13.27
CA PRO A 291 28.47 -5.14 13.81
C PRO A 291 30.01 -5.17 13.85
N GLY A 292 30.70 -4.17 13.30
CA GLY A 292 32.16 -4.06 13.27
C GLY A 292 32.84 -4.56 11.98
N ASN A 293 32.08 -5.00 10.97
CA ASN A 293 32.67 -5.43 9.69
C ASN A 293 33.19 -4.23 8.90
N THR A 294 34.36 -4.39 8.26
CA THR A 294 35.00 -3.36 7.42
C THR A 294 34.68 -3.49 5.93
N LYS A 295 34.18 -4.65 5.50
CA LYS A 295 33.73 -4.85 4.11
C LYS A 295 32.27 -4.43 3.96
N TRP A 296 32.04 -3.49 3.07
CA TRP A 296 30.69 -3.06 2.70
C TRP A 296 30.21 -3.79 1.46
N SER A 297 28.89 -3.91 1.35
CA SER A 297 28.25 -4.49 0.16
C SER A 297 27.18 -3.55 -0.36
N SER A 298 26.92 -3.61 -1.67
CA SER A 298 25.87 -2.81 -2.32
C SER A 298 24.49 -2.99 -1.65
N SER A 299 24.16 -4.21 -1.21
CA SER A 299 22.89 -4.49 -0.50
C SER A 299 22.84 -3.84 0.89
N SER A 300 23.97 -3.75 1.59
CA SER A 300 24.07 -3.01 2.86
C SER A 300 23.79 -1.52 2.67
N ILE A 301 24.31 -0.91 1.59
CA ILE A 301 24.04 0.50 1.24
C ILE A 301 22.56 0.70 0.92
N VAL A 302 21.95 -0.16 0.10
CA VAL A 302 20.51 -0.09 -0.20
C VAL A 302 19.67 -0.22 1.07
N SER A 303 20.04 -1.12 1.99
CA SER A 303 19.34 -1.27 3.26
C SER A 303 19.49 -0.06 4.18
N LEU A 304 20.65 0.61 4.14
CA LEU A 304 20.91 1.84 4.87
C LEU A 304 20.03 2.97 4.32
N LEU A 305 20.06 3.20 3.00
CA LEU A 305 19.29 4.25 2.34
C LEU A 305 17.78 4.05 2.51
N ARG A 306 17.26 2.82 2.63
CA ARG A 306 15.82 2.53 2.80
C ARG A 306 15.29 2.68 4.24
N ASN A 307 16.15 2.96 5.21
CA ASN A 307 15.75 2.95 6.62
C ASN A 307 15.23 4.34 7.04
N GLU A 308 13.94 4.43 7.31
CA GLU A 308 13.25 5.67 7.69
C GLU A 308 13.76 6.28 9.00
N ARG A 309 14.47 5.49 9.81
CA ARG A 309 15.10 6.00 11.04
C ARG A 309 16.17 7.06 10.78
N TYR A 310 16.71 7.14 9.57
CA TYR A 310 17.67 8.20 9.25
C TYR A 310 17.04 9.57 9.05
N CYS A 311 15.74 9.65 8.75
CA CYS A 311 14.97 10.91 8.69
C CYS A 311 14.14 11.17 9.96
N GLY A 312 14.41 10.45 11.06
CA GLY A 312 13.74 10.64 12.35
C GLY A 312 12.50 9.78 12.57
N ASP A 313 12.04 9.04 11.57
CA ASP A 313 10.79 8.26 11.65
C ASP A 313 11.02 6.85 12.22
N VAL A 314 9.96 6.23 12.75
CA VAL A 314 9.99 4.82 13.16
C VAL A 314 8.74 4.09 12.68
N LEU A 315 8.94 2.98 11.94
CA LEU A 315 7.86 2.07 11.55
C LEU A 315 7.93 0.76 12.35
N SER A 316 6.85 0.45 13.07
CA SER A 316 6.71 -0.80 13.82
C SER A 316 6.37 -2.01 12.95
N ARG A 317 6.65 -3.20 13.51
CA ARG A 317 6.27 -4.52 13.01
C ARG A 317 6.48 -4.71 11.50
N LYS A 318 7.66 -4.32 10.99
CA LYS A 318 8.07 -4.59 9.60
C LYS A 318 8.14 -6.09 9.28
N THR A 319 8.38 -6.90 10.30
CA THR A 319 8.35 -8.36 10.26
C THR A 319 7.54 -8.89 11.44
N PHE A 320 7.01 -10.10 11.30
CA PHE A 320 6.36 -10.83 12.37
C PHE A 320 6.62 -12.33 12.19
N THR A 321 6.45 -13.10 13.26
CA THR A 321 6.59 -14.56 13.22
C THR A 321 5.19 -15.16 13.15
N PRO A 322 4.76 -15.75 12.00
CA PRO A 322 3.42 -16.31 11.86
C PRO A 322 3.23 -17.57 12.70
N ASN A 323 4.25 -18.43 12.75
CA ASN A 323 4.23 -19.70 13.47
C ASN A 323 5.28 -19.68 14.59
N TYR A 324 4.84 -19.86 15.83
CA TYR A 324 5.71 -19.90 17.01
C TYR A 324 6.59 -21.16 17.07
N LEU A 325 6.29 -22.22 16.31
CA LEU A 325 7.10 -23.44 16.27
C LEU A 325 8.31 -23.29 15.33
N ASP A 326 8.10 -22.74 14.15
CA ASP A 326 9.17 -22.58 13.15
C ASP A 326 10.09 -21.40 13.46
N HIS A 327 9.61 -20.44 14.26
CA HIS A 327 10.26 -19.17 14.57
C HIS A 327 10.74 -18.37 13.33
N LYS A 328 10.19 -18.69 12.14
CA LYS A 328 10.54 -18.04 10.87
C LYS A 328 9.83 -16.69 10.75
N ALA A 329 10.61 -15.63 10.69
CA ALA A 329 10.10 -14.29 10.45
C ALA A 329 9.60 -14.13 9.00
N LYS A 330 8.42 -13.51 8.84
CA LYS A 330 7.83 -13.10 7.57
C LYS A 330 7.78 -11.56 7.52
N LYS A 331 7.99 -10.98 6.34
CA LYS A 331 7.75 -9.55 6.12
C LYS A 331 6.25 -9.26 6.26
N ASN A 332 5.91 -8.24 7.03
CA ASN A 332 4.54 -7.78 7.17
C ASN A 332 4.12 -7.03 5.90
N ARG A 333 3.10 -7.54 5.20
CA ARG A 333 2.47 -6.91 4.03
C ARG A 333 1.02 -6.59 4.36
N HIS A 334 0.81 -5.84 5.45
CA HIS A 334 -0.50 -5.62 6.07
C HIS A 334 -1.14 -6.92 6.59
N ASP A 335 -0.32 -7.92 6.96
CA ASP A 335 -0.81 -9.13 7.64
C ASP A 335 -1.16 -8.84 9.12
N ARG A 336 -0.53 -7.81 9.71
CA ARG A 336 -0.71 -7.37 11.09
C ARG A 336 -0.66 -5.85 11.14
N ASN A 337 -1.31 -5.25 12.15
CA ASN A 337 -1.27 -3.81 12.39
C ASN A 337 0.16 -3.29 12.47
N GLN A 338 0.36 -2.12 11.88
CA GLN A 338 1.59 -1.34 11.98
C GLN A 338 1.25 0.08 12.43
N TYR A 339 2.21 0.70 13.08
CA TYR A 339 2.15 2.07 13.58
C TYR A 339 3.43 2.76 13.13
N ARG A 340 3.29 3.96 12.56
CA ARG A 340 4.41 4.85 12.26
C ARG A 340 4.32 6.09 13.14
N GLN A 341 5.46 6.52 13.67
CA GLN A 341 5.62 7.82 14.31
C GLN A 341 6.66 8.62 13.52
N SER A 342 6.26 9.80 13.06
CA SER A 342 7.17 10.77 12.44
C SER A 342 7.90 11.57 13.50
N ASP A 343 9.13 12.01 13.20
CA ASP A 343 9.92 12.87 14.09
C ASP A 343 10.13 12.27 15.51
N HIS A 344 10.21 10.95 15.60
CA HIS A 344 10.41 10.21 16.86
C HIS A 344 11.77 10.52 17.51
N HIS A 345 12.80 10.80 16.70
CA HIS A 345 14.15 11.10 17.16
C HIS A 345 14.84 12.07 16.21
N GLU A 346 15.95 12.65 16.67
CA GLU A 346 16.77 13.54 15.85
C GLU A 346 17.26 12.82 14.59
N ALA A 347 17.05 13.44 13.43
CA ALA A 347 17.39 12.87 12.14
C ALA A 347 18.87 13.08 11.80
N ILE A 348 19.51 12.08 11.20
CA ILE A 348 20.88 12.21 10.67
C ILE A 348 20.88 12.92 9.31
N VAL A 349 19.83 12.70 8.51
CA VAL A 349 19.63 13.34 7.22
C VAL A 349 18.28 14.03 7.18
N ASP A 350 18.23 15.19 6.53
CA ASP A 350 16.98 15.92 6.33
C ASP A 350 15.95 15.06 5.59
N ARG A 351 14.68 15.29 5.90
CA ARG A 351 13.56 14.54 5.31
C ARG A 351 13.54 14.64 3.78
N ASP A 352 13.92 15.79 3.21
CA ASP A 352 14.00 16.00 1.76
C ASP A 352 15.11 15.15 1.11
N ILE A 353 16.29 15.07 1.74
CA ILE A 353 17.41 14.22 1.32
C ILE A 353 16.98 12.75 1.33
N TYR A 354 16.32 12.32 2.40
CA TYR A 354 15.80 10.96 2.52
C TYR A 354 14.75 10.64 1.45
N ASN A 355 13.77 11.53 1.26
CA ASN A 355 12.70 11.38 0.29
C ASN A 355 13.26 11.31 -1.14
N ALA A 356 14.21 12.17 -1.46
CA ALA A 356 14.92 12.15 -2.73
C ALA A 356 15.66 10.83 -2.96
N ALA A 357 16.37 10.31 -1.95
CA ALA A 357 17.02 9.01 -2.03
C ALA A 357 16.00 7.87 -2.23
N GLN A 358 14.82 7.92 -1.60
CA GLN A 358 13.75 6.94 -1.85
C GLN A 358 13.22 7.01 -3.28
N LYS A 359 13.02 8.23 -3.80
CA LYS A 359 12.60 8.46 -5.19
C LYS A 359 13.64 7.90 -6.16
N MET A 360 14.94 8.14 -5.92
CA MET A 360 16.04 7.61 -6.73
C MET A 360 16.18 6.09 -6.65
N LEU A 361 16.05 5.48 -5.46
CA LEU A 361 16.06 4.02 -5.30
C LEU A 361 14.88 3.33 -6.00
N THR A 362 13.74 4.01 -6.06
CA THR A 362 12.56 3.53 -6.77
C THR A 362 12.77 3.69 -8.27
N ALA A 363 13.26 4.85 -8.71
CA ALA A 363 13.62 5.12 -10.10
C ALA A 363 14.67 4.15 -10.66
N ALA A 364 15.68 3.76 -9.88
CA ALA A 364 16.71 2.80 -10.28
C ALA A 364 16.14 1.41 -10.66
N ARG A 365 14.94 1.05 -10.15
CA ARG A 365 14.24 -0.18 -10.59
C ARG A 365 13.69 -0.06 -12.01
N TYR A 366 13.45 1.16 -12.47
CA TYR A 366 12.84 1.49 -13.76
C TYR A 366 13.85 2.08 -14.75
N ALA A 367 15.00 2.56 -14.28
CA ALA A 367 16.08 3.07 -15.10
C ALA A 367 16.74 1.94 -15.90
N LYS A 368 16.67 2.04 -17.23
CA LYS A 368 17.57 1.27 -18.11
C LYS A 368 18.98 1.87 -18.00
N LYS A 369 20.00 1.06 -18.26
CA LYS A 369 21.41 1.50 -18.25
C LYS A 369 21.58 2.75 -19.12
N GLY A 370 22.05 3.86 -18.55
CA GLY A 370 22.37 5.10 -19.27
C GLY A 370 21.24 6.14 -19.41
N PHE A 371 20.10 5.98 -18.73
CA PHE A 371 19.01 6.96 -18.77
C PHE A 371 18.95 7.82 -17.49
N PRO A 372 18.74 9.14 -17.59
CA PRO A 372 18.63 10.04 -16.44
C PRO A 372 17.34 9.80 -15.64
N PHE A 373 17.25 10.39 -14.45
CA PHE A 373 16.03 10.32 -13.62
C PHE A 373 14.79 10.79 -14.40
N PRO A 374 13.64 10.12 -14.22
CA PRO A 374 12.38 10.61 -14.77
C PRO A 374 12.08 12.00 -14.21
N ASN A 375 11.86 12.97 -15.09
CA ASN A 375 11.42 14.32 -14.77
C ASN A 375 10.07 14.58 -15.45
N LEU A 376 9.20 15.39 -14.83
CA LEU A 376 8.00 15.89 -15.50
C LEU A 376 8.42 16.87 -16.58
N LYS A 377 7.96 16.61 -17.80
CA LYS A 377 8.18 17.48 -18.95
C LYS A 377 6.82 17.94 -19.44
N VAL A 378 6.63 19.26 -19.54
CA VAL A 378 5.40 19.88 -20.05
C VAL A 378 5.66 20.50 -21.42
N VAL A 379 4.69 20.38 -22.33
CA VAL A 379 4.69 21.15 -23.57
C VAL A 379 4.17 22.56 -23.26
N ASP A 380 5.00 23.56 -23.54
CA ASP A 380 4.77 24.96 -23.15
C ASP A 380 3.93 25.76 -24.16
N GLU A 381 3.91 25.34 -25.43
CA GLU A 381 3.23 26.05 -26.51
C GLU A 381 2.62 25.08 -27.54
N GLY A 382 1.88 25.62 -28.52
CA GLY A 382 1.29 24.87 -29.62
C GLY A 382 0.02 24.12 -29.22
N ALA A 383 -0.44 23.23 -30.11
CA ALA A 383 -1.68 22.47 -29.93
C ALA A 383 -1.68 21.51 -28.73
N LEU A 384 -0.51 21.26 -28.13
CA LEU A 384 -0.33 20.43 -26.94
C LEU A 384 0.09 21.23 -25.70
N LYS A 385 -0.08 22.56 -25.67
CA LYS A 385 0.21 23.38 -24.49
C LYS A 385 -0.44 22.79 -23.23
N GLY A 386 0.33 22.64 -22.15
CA GLY A 386 -0.11 22.07 -20.86
C GLY A 386 -0.11 20.54 -20.78
N PHE A 387 0.18 19.82 -21.87
CA PHE A 387 0.30 18.37 -21.84
C PHE A 387 1.65 17.91 -21.29
N VAL A 388 1.61 16.97 -20.35
CA VAL A 388 2.77 16.46 -19.62
C VAL A 388 3.11 15.04 -20.08
N SER A 389 4.37 14.79 -20.41
CA SER A 389 4.84 13.47 -20.86
C SER A 389 4.76 12.44 -19.73
N VAL A 390 4.16 11.27 -20.00
CA VAL A 390 3.86 10.26 -18.97
C VAL A 390 4.85 9.09 -19.03
N ASN A 391 5.49 8.80 -17.88
CA ASN A 391 6.21 7.55 -17.71
C ASN A 391 5.30 6.44 -17.17
N ARG A 392 4.98 5.47 -18.02
CA ARG A 392 4.04 4.38 -17.73
C ARG A 392 4.47 3.43 -16.60
N SER A 393 5.77 3.37 -16.30
CA SER A 393 6.34 2.35 -15.39
C SER A 393 6.75 2.92 -14.04
N TRP A 394 7.08 4.20 -13.98
CA TRP A 394 7.64 4.83 -12.79
C TRP A 394 6.54 5.48 -11.93
N THR A 395 6.49 5.15 -10.64
CA THR A 395 5.40 5.48 -9.70
C THR A 395 5.74 6.68 -8.78
N GLY A 396 6.57 7.61 -9.23
CA GLY A 396 7.14 8.64 -8.33
C GLY A 396 6.52 10.04 -8.42
N PHE A 397 5.55 10.26 -9.33
CA PHE A 397 4.83 11.52 -9.51
C PHE A 397 3.41 11.29 -9.00
N THR A 398 2.99 12.13 -8.08
CA THR A 398 1.64 12.17 -7.53
C THR A 398 0.68 12.88 -8.49
N GLY A 399 -0.63 12.81 -8.22
CA GLY A 399 -1.62 13.59 -8.96
C GLY A 399 -1.32 15.10 -8.93
N GLU A 400 -0.94 15.62 -7.76
CA GLU A 400 -0.56 17.03 -7.57
C GLU A 400 0.67 17.43 -8.40
N ASP A 401 1.63 16.52 -8.59
CA ASP A 401 2.81 16.81 -9.41
C ASP A 401 2.41 17.00 -10.88
N TYR A 402 1.51 16.15 -11.41
CA TYR A 402 0.95 16.31 -12.75
C TYR A 402 0.08 17.56 -12.89
N GLU A 403 -0.66 17.92 -11.84
CA GLU A 403 -1.47 19.15 -11.80
C GLU A 403 -0.59 20.39 -11.92
N LYS A 404 0.41 20.53 -11.04
CA LYS A 404 1.33 21.65 -11.08
C LYS A 404 2.10 21.70 -12.40
N ALA A 405 2.52 20.55 -12.94
CA ALA A 405 3.24 20.49 -14.20
C ALA A 405 2.40 20.99 -15.38
N SER A 406 1.15 20.56 -15.50
CA SER A 406 0.24 21.10 -16.53
C SER A 406 -0.02 22.59 -16.32
N GLN A 407 -0.28 23.02 -15.09
CA GLN A 407 -0.53 24.43 -14.76
C GLN A 407 0.66 25.34 -15.11
N SER A 408 1.90 24.86 -14.97
CA SER A 408 3.12 25.62 -15.29
C SER A 408 3.15 26.22 -16.70
N ALA A 409 2.48 25.59 -17.68
CA ALA A 409 2.38 26.12 -19.04
C ALA A 409 1.46 27.34 -19.18
N TYR A 410 0.63 27.64 -18.18
CA TYR A 410 -0.37 28.71 -18.23
C TYR A 410 0.02 29.96 -17.40
N TYR A 411 1.07 29.90 -16.57
CA TYR A 411 1.42 30.97 -15.62
C TYR A 411 1.85 32.31 -16.24
N ASP A 412 2.25 32.34 -17.52
CA ASP A 412 2.61 33.59 -18.21
C ASP A 412 1.39 34.36 -18.76
N GLN A 413 0.16 33.85 -18.61
CA GLN A 413 -1.05 34.53 -19.06
C GLN A 413 -2.00 34.74 -17.88
N THR A 414 -1.83 35.88 -17.20
CA THR A 414 -2.89 36.50 -16.38
C THR A 414 -4.01 37.12 -17.22
N ASP A 415 -4.03 36.87 -18.53
CA ASP A 415 -5.10 37.25 -19.44
C ASP A 415 -5.67 36.00 -20.11
N ILE A 416 -6.63 35.36 -19.44
CA ILE A 416 -7.68 34.60 -20.14
C ILE A 416 -9.01 35.01 -19.51
N ASP A 417 -9.38 36.28 -19.74
CA ASP A 417 -10.77 36.67 -19.94
C ASP A 417 -10.98 36.96 -21.44
N ASP A 418 -10.52 36.03 -22.29
CA ASP A 418 -10.93 35.98 -23.69
C ASP A 418 -11.80 34.74 -23.87
N THR A 419 -12.94 34.76 -23.20
CA THR A 419 -14.12 34.15 -23.78
C THR A 419 -14.54 35.05 -24.94
N GLU A 420 -13.81 35.00 -26.06
CA GLU A 420 -14.36 35.50 -27.33
C GLU A 420 -15.61 34.67 -27.58
N LYS A 421 -16.76 35.23 -27.16
CA LYS A 421 -18.07 34.85 -27.67
C LYS A 421 -18.00 35.17 -29.15
N GLU A 422 -17.62 34.19 -29.97
CA GLU A 422 -17.83 34.27 -31.41
C GLU A 422 -19.28 34.72 -31.62
N GLU A 423 -19.45 35.84 -32.30
CA GLU A 423 -20.74 36.22 -32.86
C GLU A 423 -21.23 35.02 -33.65
N ARG A 424 -22.30 34.38 -33.15
CA ARG A 424 -23.00 33.31 -33.85
C ARG A 424 -23.26 33.81 -35.26
N LYS A 425 -22.52 33.27 -36.24
CA LYS A 425 -23.01 33.30 -37.62
C LYS A 425 -24.36 32.62 -37.56
N ASP A 426 -25.38 33.40 -37.85
CA ASP A 426 -26.78 32.98 -37.96
C ASP A 426 -26.87 31.91 -39.05
N SER A 427 -26.49 30.68 -38.71
CA SER A 427 -26.94 29.50 -39.41
C SER A 427 -28.40 29.41 -39.02
N GLY A 428 -29.32 29.56 -39.98
CA GLY A 428 -30.77 29.65 -39.76
C GLY A 428 -31.43 28.37 -39.23
N PHE A 429 -30.77 27.66 -38.31
CA PHE A 429 -31.19 26.42 -37.70
C PHE A 429 -31.06 26.54 -36.17
N ASP A 430 -32.20 26.75 -35.50
CA ASP A 430 -32.27 26.74 -34.04
C ASP A 430 -32.17 25.30 -33.51
N LEU A 431 -31.11 25.02 -32.76
CA LEU A 431 -30.87 23.73 -32.12
C LEU A 431 -31.32 23.70 -30.66
N SER A 432 -32.07 24.70 -30.21
CA SER A 432 -32.71 24.70 -28.89
C SER A 432 -33.68 23.51 -28.77
N GLY A 433 -33.57 22.73 -27.69
CA GLY A 433 -34.37 21.52 -27.47
C GLY A 433 -33.84 20.24 -28.12
N TYR A 434 -32.75 20.29 -28.90
CA TYR A 434 -32.05 19.10 -29.39
C TYR A 434 -30.96 18.64 -28.41
N GLU A 435 -30.79 17.32 -28.28
CA GLU A 435 -29.70 16.71 -27.53
C GLU A 435 -28.66 16.11 -28.47
N ILE A 436 -27.37 16.33 -28.19
CA ILE A 436 -26.30 15.60 -28.87
C ILE A 436 -26.18 14.23 -28.23
N VAL A 437 -26.49 13.17 -28.99
CA VAL A 437 -26.42 11.78 -28.51
C VAL A 437 -25.03 11.47 -27.99
N ARG A 438 -24.97 10.95 -26.76
CA ARG A 438 -23.74 10.53 -26.08
C ARG A 438 -22.95 9.52 -26.92
N ALA A 439 -21.65 9.77 -27.08
CA ALA A 439 -20.77 8.95 -27.91
C ALA A 439 -20.67 7.48 -27.44
N GLN A 440 -20.98 7.23 -26.17
CA GLN A 440 -20.97 5.93 -25.51
C GLN A 440 -22.08 5.00 -26.02
N PHE A 441 -23.13 5.53 -26.67
CA PHE A 441 -24.19 4.72 -27.29
C PHE A 441 -23.82 4.16 -28.68
N PHE A 442 -22.73 4.62 -29.29
CA PHE A 442 -22.29 4.15 -30.61
C PHE A 442 -21.26 3.01 -30.49
N SER A 443 -20.98 2.27 -31.57
CA SER A 443 -19.96 1.20 -31.53
C SER A 443 -18.52 1.73 -31.51
N THR A 444 -17.62 1.11 -30.75
CA THR A 444 -16.15 1.38 -30.76
C THR A 444 -15.38 0.63 -31.83
N ARG A 445 -16.01 -0.27 -32.59
CA ARG A 445 -15.26 -1.20 -33.47
C ARG A 445 -14.45 -0.49 -34.56
N LEU A 446 -14.98 0.61 -35.10
CA LEU A 446 -14.38 1.36 -36.20
C LEU A 446 -13.77 2.71 -35.76
N ASN A 447 -14.07 3.15 -34.54
CA ASN A 447 -13.65 4.45 -34.01
C ASN A 447 -12.50 4.25 -33.02
N PRO A 448 -11.47 5.11 -33.01
CA PRO A 448 -10.39 5.04 -32.03
C PRO A 448 -10.94 5.01 -30.60
N ALA A 449 -10.39 4.12 -29.77
CA ALA A 449 -10.76 4.01 -28.37
C ALA A 449 -9.59 3.56 -27.52
N MET A 450 -9.50 4.12 -26.32
CA MET A 450 -8.53 3.76 -25.29
C MET A 450 -9.27 3.19 -24.08
N THR A 451 -8.79 2.09 -23.52
CA THR A 451 -9.29 1.53 -22.26
C THR A 451 -8.17 1.54 -21.22
N ILE A 452 -8.44 2.12 -20.05
CA ILE A 452 -7.55 2.15 -18.90
C ILE A 452 -8.17 1.34 -17.74
N SER A 453 -7.36 0.54 -17.08
CA SER A 453 -7.64 -0.09 -15.78
C SER A 453 -6.50 0.24 -14.82
N GLU A 454 -6.66 -0.10 -13.53
CA GLU A 454 -5.62 0.09 -12.52
C GLU A 454 -4.24 -0.43 -12.98
N GLU A 455 -4.19 -1.57 -13.65
CA GLU A 455 -2.91 -2.13 -14.09
C GLU A 455 -2.48 -1.83 -15.52
N LYS A 456 -3.42 -1.54 -16.45
CA LYS A 456 -3.18 -1.64 -17.90
C LYS A 456 -3.89 -0.55 -18.71
N VAL A 457 -3.20 -0.08 -19.75
CA VAL A 457 -3.75 0.75 -20.83
C VAL A 457 -3.73 -0.03 -22.15
N THR A 458 -4.82 0.06 -22.90
CA THR A 458 -4.96 -0.62 -24.20
C THR A 458 -5.64 0.30 -25.20
N PHE A 459 -5.09 0.35 -26.42
CA PHE A 459 -5.68 1.07 -27.55
C PHE A 459 -6.31 0.06 -28.51
N ASN A 460 -7.50 0.34 -29.03
CA ASN A 460 -8.12 -0.58 -29.99
C ASN A 460 -7.39 -0.55 -31.35
N THR A 461 -7.71 -1.52 -32.22
CA THR A 461 -7.09 -1.61 -33.55
C THR A 461 -7.37 -0.39 -34.44
N ALA A 462 -8.44 0.37 -34.18
CA ALA A 462 -8.76 1.58 -34.94
C ALA A 462 -7.72 2.69 -34.71
N CYS A 463 -7.19 2.83 -33.49
CA CYS A 463 -6.07 3.75 -33.20
C CYS A 463 -4.85 3.44 -34.07
N LEU A 464 -4.42 2.17 -34.08
CA LEU A 464 -3.22 1.72 -34.81
C LEU A 464 -3.39 1.85 -36.33
N LYS A 465 -4.61 1.62 -36.85
CA LYS A 465 -4.90 1.82 -38.28
C LYS A 465 -4.82 3.28 -38.71
N LYS A 466 -5.16 4.23 -37.84
CA LYS A 466 -5.05 5.67 -38.13
C LYS A 466 -3.60 6.15 -38.16
N PHE A 467 -2.77 5.60 -37.28
CA PHE A 467 -1.33 5.88 -37.16
C PHE A 467 -0.50 4.92 -38.05
N GLU A 468 -0.78 4.94 -39.36
CA GLU A 468 -0.12 4.06 -40.33
C GLU A 468 1.41 3.98 -40.12
N ASN A 469 1.95 2.77 -39.95
CA ASN A 469 3.37 2.48 -39.72
C ASN A 469 4.02 3.05 -38.45
N VAL A 470 3.24 3.44 -37.43
CA VAL A 470 3.81 3.94 -36.15
C VAL A 470 3.79 2.84 -35.08
N GLU A 471 4.95 2.24 -34.80
CA GLU A 471 5.08 1.23 -33.72
C GLU A 471 5.25 1.83 -32.32
N TYR A 472 5.75 3.06 -32.22
CA TYR A 472 6.09 3.73 -30.97
C TYR A 472 5.37 5.07 -30.85
N VAL A 473 4.74 5.28 -29.71
CA VAL A 473 4.01 6.51 -29.39
C VAL A 473 4.38 7.01 -28.00
N GLU A 474 4.27 8.31 -27.81
CA GLU A 474 4.32 8.96 -26.51
C GLU A 474 2.89 9.21 -26.03
N ILE A 475 2.65 9.00 -24.73
CA ILE A 475 1.39 9.34 -24.07
C ILE A 475 1.63 10.61 -23.26
N LEU A 476 0.82 11.64 -23.51
CA LEU A 476 0.81 12.87 -22.75
C LEU A 476 -0.51 13.06 -22.03
N PHE A 477 -0.47 13.64 -20.84
CA PHE A 477 -1.63 13.88 -19.99
C PHE A 477 -1.71 15.36 -19.64
N ASN A 478 -2.87 15.98 -19.86
CA ASN A 478 -3.19 17.30 -19.37
C ASN A 478 -4.20 17.15 -18.24
N SER A 479 -3.76 17.42 -17.02
CA SER A 479 -4.57 17.30 -15.81
C SER A 479 -5.62 18.41 -15.68
N VAL A 480 -5.33 19.61 -16.20
CA VAL A 480 -6.23 20.76 -16.21
C VAL A 480 -7.40 20.52 -17.17
N GLU A 481 -7.10 20.07 -18.39
CA GLU A 481 -8.11 19.78 -19.42
C GLU A 481 -8.68 18.35 -19.32
N LYS A 482 -8.20 17.53 -18.38
CA LYS A 482 -8.58 16.11 -18.22
C LYS A 482 -8.55 15.35 -19.56
N CYS A 483 -7.43 15.48 -20.28
CA CYS A 483 -7.28 14.96 -21.63
C CYS A 483 -5.98 14.18 -21.77
N ILE A 484 -6.03 13.07 -22.51
CA ILE A 484 -4.84 12.31 -22.91
C ILE A 484 -4.59 12.49 -24.40
N ALA A 485 -3.38 12.91 -24.74
CA ALA A 485 -2.88 12.95 -26.11
C ALA A 485 -1.94 11.78 -26.38
N VAL A 486 -1.98 11.26 -27.60
CA VAL A 486 -1.04 10.26 -28.11
C VAL A 486 -0.48 10.73 -29.43
N ARG A 487 0.85 10.79 -29.54
CA ARG A 487 1.57 11.21 -30.74
C ARG A 487 2.71 10.25 -31.09
N PRO A 488 3.18 10.19 -32.36
CA PRO A 488 4.34 9.37 -32.72
C PRO A 488 5.60 9.82 -31.98
N CYS A 489 6.49 8.89 -31.65
CA CYS A 489 7.79 9.20 -31.04
C CYS A 489 8.87 8.22 -31.52
N ASP A 490 10.14 8.58 -31.30
CA ASP A 490 11.26 7.68 -31.55
C ASP A 490 11.29 6.53 -30.55
N LYS A 491 11.81 5.38 -31.00
CA LYS A 491 11.97 4.18 -30.16
C LYS A 491 12.88 4.41 -28.95
N ASP A 492 13.85 5.32 -29.09
CA ASP A 492 14.87 5.59 -28.09
C ASP A 492 14.42 6.63 -27.05
N ASP A 493 13.21 7.18 -27.18
CA ASP A 493 12.61 8.03 -26.15
C ASP A 493 12.36 7.22 -24.85
N ILE A 494 12.62 7.85 -23.70
CA ILE A 494 12.41 7.30 -22.36
C ILE A 494 10.95 6.90 -22.14
N ASN A 495 10.03 7.70 -22.67
CA ASN A 495 8.59 7.51 -22.53
C ASN A 495 7.97 6.81 -23.74
N ALA A 496 8.80 6.27 -24.66
CA ALA A 496 8.32 5.52 -25.82
C ALA A 496 7.49 4.29 -25.43
N VAL A 497 6.27 4.23 -25.95
CA VAL A 497 5.35 3.10 -25.77
C VAL A 497 5.21 2.34 -27.08
N LYS A 498 5.72 1.10 -27.11
CA LYS A 498 5.49 0.19 -28.24
C LYS A 498 4.05 -0.35 -28.28
N TRP A 499 3.06 0.46 -28.60
CA TRP A 499 1.63 0.14 -28.47
C TRP A 499 1.09 -0.93 -29.46
N GLY A 500 1.84 -1.24 -30.52
CA GLY A 500 1.44 -2.21 -31.54
C GLY A 500 2.62 -2.76 -32.33
N THR A 501 2.38 -3.88 -33.02
CA THR A 501 3.30 -4.47 -34.01
C THR A 501 2.51 -5.01 -35.19
N ILE A 502 3.10 -4.98 -36.38
CA ILE A 502 2.51 -5.63 -37.57
C ILE A 502 2.92 -7.11 -37.57
N ARG A 503 1.93 -8.02 -37.55
CA ARG A 503 2.12 -9.47 -37.68
C ARG A 503 1.27 -9.98 -38.83
N ASN A 504 1.88 -10.67 -39.80
CA ASN A 504 1.19 -11.20 -40.98
C ASN A 504 0.34 -10.13 -41.71
N GLY A 505 0.87 -8.90 -41.84
CA GLY A 505 0.17 -7.77 -42.47
C GLY A 505 -1.00 -7.19 -41.67
N LYS A 506 -1.22 -7.63 -40.42
CA LYS A 506 -2.28 -7.11 -39.53
C LYS A 506 -1.69 -6.51 -38.26
N TRP A 507 -2.29 -5.42 -37.79
CA TRP A 507 -1.95 -4.83 -36.50
C TRP A 507 -2.34 -5.76 -35.34
N ALA A 508 -1.36 -6.06 -34.50
CA ALA A 508 -1.57 -6.67 -33.20
C ALA A 508 -1.40 -5.60 -32.11
N VAL A 509 -2.50 -5.32 -31.39
CA VAL A 509 -2.52 -4.44 -30.22
C VAL A 509 -1.80 -5.12 -29.06
N LEU A 510 -0.99 -4.36 -28.33
CA LEU A 510 -0.29 -4.84 -27.14
C LEU A 510 -0.78 -4.08 -25.92
N PRO A 511 -1.59 -4.69 -25.01
CA PRO A 511 -1.87 -4.11 -23.72
C PRO A 511 -0.58 -3.78 -22.99
N LYS A 512 -0.48 -2.58 -22.44
CA LYS A 512 0.69 -2.14 -21.69
C LYS A 512 0.29 -1.97 -20.25
N SER A 513 1.18 -2.27 -19.30
CA SER A 513 0.87 -1.89 -17.91
C SER A 513 0.71 -0.37 -17.82
N CYS A 514 0.13 0.19 -16.78
CA CYS A 514 0.21 1.65 -16.56
C CYS A 514 0.39 1.97 -15.09
N LYS A 515 0.85 0.98 -14.30
CA LYS A 515 1.06 1.07 -12.85
C LYS A 515 1.83 2.32 -12.38
N GLY A 516 2.72 2.88 -13.20
CA GLY A 516 3.45 4.11 -12.87
C GLY A 516 2.58 5.36 -12.86
N PHE A 517 1.48 5.35 -13.62
CA PHE A 517 0.64 6.51 -13.90
C PHE A 517 -0.80 6.32 -13.44
N SER A 518 -1.29 5.07 -13.39
CA SER A 518 -2.70 4.78 -13.12
C SER A 518 -3.14 5.15 -11.73
N GLU A 519 -2.30 4.98 -10.71
CA GLU A 519 -2.63 5.40 -9.34
C GLU A 519 -2.93 6.90 -9.30
N SER A 520 -1.97 7.73 -9.73
CA SER A 520 -2.11 9.19 -9.81
C SER A 520 -3.28 9.63 -10.69
N LEU A 521 -3.54 8.93 -11.81
CA LEU A 521 -4.67 9.22 -12.68
C LEU A 521 -6.02 8.88 -12.02
N PHE A 522 -6.12 7.72 -11.36
CA PHE A 522 -7.36 7.29 -10.72
C PHE A 522 -7.69 8.19 -9.53
N ASP A 523 -6.68 8.60 -8.78
CA ASP A 523 -6.83 9.56 -7.68
C ASP A 523 -7.33 10.92 -8.20
N LEU A 524 -6.69 11.48 -9.23
CA LEU A 524 -7.10 12.76 -9.84
C LEU A 524 -8.53 12.72 -10.39
N MET A 525 -8.94 11.58 -10.95
CA MET A 525 -10.25 11.43 -11.56
C MET A 525 -11.32 10.88 -10.59
N ASN A 526 -10.93 10.54 -9.35
CA ASN A 526 -11.77 9.88 -8.35
C ASN A 526 -12.45 8.60 -8.90
N TRP A 527 -11.65 7.75 -9.55
CA TRP A 527 -12.10 6.51 -10.18
C TRP A 527 -11.97 5.30 -9.25
N ASN A 528 -12.92 4.38 -9.34
CA ASN A 528 -12.88 3.06 -8.69
C ASN A 528 -11.91 2.11 -9.42
N ASP A 529 -11.01 1.47 -8.67
CA ASP A 529 -9.93 0.57 -9.11
C ASP A 529 -10.42 -0.79 -9.64
N GLU A 530 -11.59 -1.28 -9.20
CA GLU A 530 -12.23 -2.50 -9.73
C GLU A 530 -12.80 -2.31 -11.15
N CYS A 531 -12.92 -1.07 -11.61
CA CYS A 531 -13.54 -0.73 -12.89
C CYS A 531 -12.50 -0.49 -14.00
N LYS A 532 -12.95 -0.61 -15.25
CA LYS A 532 -12.20 -0.19 -16.44
C LYS A 532 -12.92 0.99 -17.08
N TYR A 533 -12.15 1.97 -17.55
CA TYR A 533 -12.68 3.19 -18.14
C TYR A 533 -12.29 3.22 -19.62
N ARG A 534 -13.29 3.35 -20.50
CA ARG A 534 -13.10 3.38 -21.95
C ARG A 534 -13.47 4.75 -22.50
N PHE A 535 -12.55 5.33 -23.26
CA PHE A 535 -12.63 6.68 -23.83
C PHE A 535 -12.65 6.62 -25.35
N ARG A 536 -13.35 7.58 -25.96
CA ARG A 536 -13.36 7.77 -27.41
C ARG A 536 -12.19 8.63 -27.83
N GLY A 537 -11.50 8.20 -28.88
CA GLY A 537 -10.40 8.93 -29.46
C GLY A 537 -10.83 9.74 -30.67
N GLN A 538 -10.35 10.97 -30.77
CA GLN A 538 -10.42 11.78 -31.97
C GLN A 538 -9.04 11.82 -32.63
N TYR A 539 -8.99 11.54 -33.93
CA TYR A 539 -7.75 11.54 -34.71
C TYR A 539 -7.69 12.80 -35.56
N SER A 540 -6.55 13.50 -35.50
CA SER A 540 -6.26 14.65 -36.34
C SER A 540 -4.86 14.52 -36.96
N LYS A 541 -4.70 15.04 -38.17
CA LYS A 541 -3.45 15.02 -38.92
C LYS A 541 -3.32 16.28 -39.76
N GLU A 542 -2.16 16.93 -39.68
CA GLU A 542 -1.74 17.99 -40.59
C GLU A 542 -0.29 17.70 -41.01
N ASN A 543 -0.02 17.70 -42.32
CA ASN A 543 1.29 17.29 -42.87
C ASN A 543 1.73 15.90 -42.34
N ASN A 544 2.92 15.82 -41.73
CA ASN A 544 3.45 14.60 -41.10
C ASN A 544 3.11 14.47 -39.62
N GLU A 545 2.42 15.46 -39.06
CA GLU A 545 2.06 15.53 -37.65
C GLU A 545 0.72 14.86 -37.39
N GLN A 546 0.70 13.92 -36.45
CA GLN A 546 -0.46 13.10 -36.16
C GLN A 546 -0.71 13.05 -34.67
N ILE A 547 -1.98 13.12 -34.28
CA ILE A 547 -2.38 13.10 -32.88
C ILE A 547 -3.68 12.35 -32.69
N LEU A 548 -3.78 11.64 -31.57
CA LEU A 548 -5.02 11.11 -31.01
C LEU A 548 -5.30 11.80 -29.68
N LEU A 549 -6.51 12.32 -29.51
CA LEU A 549 -6.98 12.95 -28.28
C LEU A 549 -8.08 12.10 -27.65
N PHE A 550 -8.01 11.91 -26.33
CA PHE A 550 -8.98 11.18 -25.53
C PHE A 550 -9.42 12.07 -24.36
N ASP A 551 -10.66 12.52 -24.41
CA ASP A 551 -11.32 13.22 -23.32
C ASP A 551 -11.65 12.23 -22.19
N LEU A 552 -11.31 12.59 -20.94
CA LEU A 552 -11.49 11.76 -19.76
C LEU A 552 -12.74 12.08 -18.94
N GLU A 553 -13.52 13.11 -19.28
CA GLU A 553 -14.67 13.53 -18.47
C GLU A 553 -15.85 12.56 -18.54
N GLU A 554 -16.11 11.97 -19.72
CA GLU A 554 -17.23 11.05 -19.92
C GLU A 554 -16.77 9.63 -20.33
N PRO A 555 -16.14 8.85 -19.41
CA PRO A 555 -15.79 7.46 -19.69
C PRO A 555 -17.03 6.58 -19.84
N GLU A 556 -16.89 5.53 -20.65
CA GLU A 556 -17.68 4.33 -20.48
C GLU A 556 -17.07 3.45 -19.38
N VAL A 557 -17.79 3.28 -18.27
CA VAL A 557 -17.32 2.53 -17.11
C VAL A 557 -17.73 1.06 -17.24
N ILE A 558 -16.77 0.14 -17.12
CA ILE A 558 -16.96 -1.29 -17.34
C ILE A 558 -16.56 -2.05 -16.06
N LYS A 559 -17.52 -2.80 -15.49
CA LYS A 559 -17.30 -3.69 -14.33
C LYS A 559 -17.40 -5.16 -14.77
N HIS A 560 -16.47 -5.98 -14.30
CA HIS A 560 -16.49 -7.43 -14.51
C HIS A 560 -17.06 -8.12 -13.27
N GLU A 561 -18.12 -8.90 -13.43
CA GLU A 561 -18.74 -9.72 -12.38
C GLU A 561 -18.65 -11.19 -12.78
N ILE A 562 -18.45 -12.08 -11.81
CA ILE A 562 -18.50 -13.53 -12.03
C ILE A 562 -19.82 -14.00 -11.43
N ILE A 563 -20.69 -14.61 -12.24
CA ILE A 563 -21.97 -15.17 -11.79
C ILE A 563 -21.97 -16.68 -12.06
N GLN A 564 -22.53 -17.47 -11.14
CA GLN A 564 -22.81 -18.89 -11.33
C GLN A 564 -24.18 -19.03 -12.01
N GLU A 565 -24.29 -19.83 -13.08
CA GLU A 565 -25.57 -20.13 -13.72
C GLU A 565 -26.28 -21.24 -12.93
N ASP A 566 -27.43 -20.92 -12.31
CA ASP A 566 -28.40 -21.95 -11.90
C ASP A 566 -29.07 -22.48 -13.18
N LEU A 567 -28.98 -23.79 -13.41
CA LEU A 567 -29.63 -24.45 -14.55
C LEU A 567 -31.16 -24.36 -14.41
N PRO A 568 -31.92 -24.04 -15.47
CA PRO A 568 -33.37 -24.08 -15.42
C PRO A 568 -33.86 -25.52 -15.27
N ASP A 569 -34.85 -25.72 -14.39
CA ASP A 569 -35.59 -26.98 -14.20
C ASP A 569 -36.12 -27.51 -15.55
N VAL A 570 -35.38 -28.42 -16.17
CA VAL A 570 -35.88 -29.22 -17.28
C VAL A 570 -35.90 -30.66 -16.80
N ASN A 571 -37.12 -31.11 -16.47
CA ASN A 571 -37.49 -32.53 -16.42
C ASN A 571 -36.87 -33.26 -17.61
N ILE A 572 -36.11 -34.33 -17.38
CA ILE A 572 -36.26 -35.66 -18.00
C ILE A 572 -35.12 -36.58 -17.53
N SER A 573 -35.52 -37.84 -17.31
CA SER A 573 -34.73 -39.03 -17.05
C SER A 573 -33.44 -39.18 -17.89
N GLU A 574 -32.46 -39.83 -17.26
CA GLU A 574 -31.31 -40.52 -17.85
C GLU A 574 -30.34 -39.68 -18.70
N CYS A 575 -29.21 -39.29 -18.09
CA CYS A 575 -27.86 -39.69 -18.49
C CYS A 575 -26.84 -38.90 -17.64
N VAL A 576 -26.18 -39.58 -16.71
CA VAL A 576 -25.07 -39.05 -15.91
C VAL A 576 -23.84 -38.89 -16.81
N LYS A 577 -23.46 -37.64 -17.13
CA LYS A 577 -22.09 -37.26 -17.50
C LYS A 577 -21.77 -35.84 -17.03
N ASP A 578 -20.87 -35.76 -16.05
CA ASP A 578 -19.97 -34.65 -15.70
C ASP A 578 -20.46 -33.23 -15.96
N THR A 579 -21.20 -32.67 -15.00
CA THR A 579 -21.47 -31.23 -14.91
C THR A 579 -20.33 -30.52 -14.17
N GLU A 580 -19.34 -30.03 -14.90
CA GLU A 580 -18.44 -28.98 -14.40
C GLU A 580 -19.24 -27.67 -14.20
N ASN A 581 -19.22 -27.11 -12.99
CA ASN A 581 -19.79 -25.80 -12.65
C ASN A 581 -19.20 -24.69 -13.53
N LYS A 582 -19.90 -24.31 -14.59
CA LYS A 582 -19.46 -23.24 -15.50
C LYS A 582 -19.72 -21.87 -14.87
N THR A 583 -18.66 -21.25 -14.36
CA THR A 583 -18.69 -19.83 -13.97
C THR A 583 -18.70 -18.93 -15.21
N LYS A 584 -19.62 -17.96 -15.27
CA LYS A 584 -19.74 -17.03 -16.40
C LYS A 584 -19.30 -15.63 -15.98
N LYS A 585 -18.32 -15.08 -16.71
CA LYS A 585 -17.92 -13.67 -16.56
C LYS A 585 -18.92 -12.79 -17.28
N ILE A 586 -19.69 -12.01 -16.53
CA ILE A 586 -20.57 -10.98 -17.06
C ILE A 586 -19.82 -9.65 -17.07
N VAL A 587 -19.95 -8.91 -18.17
CA VAL A 587 -19.43 -7.55 -18.32
C VAL A 587 -20.61 -6.60 -18.22
N ARG A 588 -20.65 -5.76 -17.18
CA ARG A 588 -21.66 -4.70 -17.06
C ARG A 588 -21.03 -3.35 -17.41
N THR A 589 -21.71 -2.59 -18.27
CA THR A 589 -21.41 -1.17 -18.46
C THR A 589 -22.22 -0.38 -17.45
N LEU A 590 -21.56 0.48 -16.66
CA LEU A 590 -22.16 1.37 -15.68
C LEU A 590 -22.35 2.75 -16.32
N PHE A 591 -23.54 3.33 -16.10
CA PHE A 591 -23.87 4.68 -16.56
C PHE A 591 -24.18 5.57 -15.34
N PRO A 592 -23.78 6.86 -15.36
CA PRO A 592 -24.14 7.81 -14.32
C PRO A 592 -25.65 7.86 -14.08
N LYS A 593 -26.08 7.98 -12.81
CA LYS A 593 -27.51 8.09 -12.45
C LYS A 593 -28.22 9.23 -13.18
N GLN A 594 -27.48 10.29 -13.49
CA GLN A 594 -27.97 11.45 -14.24
C GLN A 594 -28.56 10.96 -15.58
N TRP A 595 -27.88 10.09 -16.33
CA TRP A 595 -28.28 9.65 -17.69
C TRP A 595 -29.64 8.94 -17.78
N LYS A 596 -30.25 8.57 -16.65
CA LYS A 596 -31.47 7.77 -16.60
C LYS A 596 -32.61 8.32 -17.48
N ASN A 597 -32.70 9.64 -17.64
CA ASN A 597 -33.81 10.29 -18.35
C ASN A 597 -33.36 11.17 -19.54
N HIS A 598 -32.13 11.04 -20.02
CA HIS A 598 -31.63 11.85 -21.14
C HIS A 598 -30.59 11.10 -21.98
N PHE A 599 -30.69 11.26 -23.30
CA PHE A 599 -29.88 10.53 -24.28
C PHE A 599 -28.60 11.28 -24.65
N GLY A 600 -28.52 12.57 -24.34
CA GLY A 600 -27.43 13.43 -24.74
C GLY A 600 -27.04 14.49 -23.72
N CYS A 601 -26.27 15.47 -24.20
CA CYS A 601 -26.05 16.75 -23.57
C CYS A 601 -26.75 17.84 -24.38
N ARG A 602 -27.10 18.97 -23.74
CA ARG A 602 -27.65 20.11 -24.46
C ARG A 602 -26.59 20.71 -25.38
N THR A 603 -26.99 21.21 -26.53
CA THR A 603 -26.09 21.85 -27.51
C THR A 603 -25.29 23.02 -26.93
N GLU A 604 -25.78 23.63 -25.85
CA GLU A 604 -25.15 24.73 -25.11
C GLU A 604 -23.99 24.29 -24.19
N GLU A 605 -23.94 23.02 -23.77
CA GLU A 605 -22.91 22.46 -22.87
C GLU A 605 -21.71 21.88 -23.62
N VAL A 606 -21.76 21.85 -24.95
CA VAL A 606 -20.78 21.16 -25.79
C VAL A 606 -19.64 22.12 -26.14
N VAL A 607 -18.70 22.27 -25.22
CA VAL A 607 -17.48 23.07 -25.42
C VAL A 607 -16.47 22.35 -26.33
N LEU A 608 -16.54 21.01 -26.42
CA LEU A 608 -15.44 20.23 -27.01
C LEU A 608 -15.45 20.11 -28.54
N LEU A 609 -16.62 20.09 -29.21
CA LEU A 609 -16.68 19.77 -30.64
C LEU A 609 -16.38 20.96 -31.58
N HIS A 610 -16.28 22.18 -31.06
CA HIS A 610 -15.83 23.36 -31.83
C HIS A 610 -14.31 23.60 -31.78
N ARG A 611 -13.55 22.89 -30.91
CA ARG A 611 -12.12 23.18 -30.69
C ARG A 611 -11.14 22.64 -31.75
N VAL A 612 -11.57 21.83 -32.73
CA VAL A 612 -10.64 21.25 -33.74
C VAL A 612 -10.24 22.23 -34.84
N LYS A 613 -10.84 23.43 -34.91
CA LYS A 613 -10.13 24.60 -35.45
C LYS A 613 -9.37 25.26 -34.32
N TYR A 614 -8.22 24.68 -33.95
CA TYR A 614 -7.31 25.35 -33.04
C TYR A 614 -6.83 26.64 -33.72
N CYS A 615 -7.23 27.78 -33.18
CA CYS A 615 -6.68 29.11 -33.47
C CYS A 615 -5.29 29.25 -32.80
N GLY A 616 -4.36 28.34 -33.12
CA GLY A 616 -3.01 28.30 -32.55
C GLY A 616 -2.04 27.53 -33.44
N ASN A 617 -0.73 27.77 -33.26
CA ASN A 617 0.33 27.20 -34.07
C ASN A 617 0.31 25.64 -34.01
N TRP A 618 0.04 24.97 -35.13
CA TRP A 618 0.02 23.50 -35.23
C TRP A 618 1.46 22.97 -35.11
N ASP A 619 1.85 22.65 -33.88
CA ASP A 619 3.15 22.08 -33.49
C ASP A 619 2.93 20.97 -32.45
N VAL A 620 2.46 19.80 -32.91
CA VAL A 620 2.17 18.67 -32.00
C VAL A 620 3.41 17.84 -31.69
N LEU A 621 4.52 18.03 -32.41
CA LEU A 621 5.78 17.31 -32.18
C LEU A 621 6.76 18.08 -31.30
N ARG A 622 6.38 19.29 -30.85
CA ARG A 622 7.17 20.10 -29.92
C ARG A 622 7.70 19.29 -28.73
N PRO A 623 9.01 19.35 -28.43
CA PRO A 623 9.56 18.66 -27.27
C PRO A 623 9.04 19.31 -25.98
N ALA A 624 8.63 18.47 -25.04
CA ALA A 624 8.26 18.93 -23.71
C ALA A 624 9.51 19.38 -22.93
N LYS A 625 9.42 20.53 -22.24
CA LYS A 625 10.48 21.09 -21.39
C LYS A 625 10.33 20.60 -19.97
N THR A 626 11.45 20.37 -19.28
CA THR A 626 11.44 20.03 -17.84
C THR A 626 10.82 21.18 -17.06
N VAL A 627 9.90 20.87 -16.14
CA VAL A 627 9.28 21.88 -15.28
C VAL A 627 10.28 22.31 -14.20
N GLU A 628 10.68 23.59 -14.20
CA GLU A 628 11.58 24.15 -13.19
C GLU A 628 10.93 24.07 -11.79
N GLY A 629 11.73 23.73 -10.76
CA GLY A 629 11.26 23.61 -9.38
C GLY A 629 10.59 22.27 -9.02
N MET A 630 10.41 21.35 -9.98
CA MET A 630 9.90 19.98 -9.72
C MET A 630 11.00 18.91 -9.74
N GLU A 631 12.26 19.33 -9.74
CA GLU A 631 13.39 18.42 -9.59
C GLU A 631 13.35 17.73 -8.22
N VAL A 632 13.74 16.46 -8.18
CA VAL A 632 13.80 15.68 -6.94
C VAL A 632 14.70 16.35 -5.89
N ILE A 633 15.76 17.02 -6.35
CA ILE A 633 16.67 17.88 -5.58
C ILE A 633 17.18 18.98 -6.52
N SER A 634 17.25 20.23 -6.04
CA SER A 634 17.82 21.34 -6.81
C SER A 634 19.31 21.15 -7.13
N GLU A 635 19.76 21.61 -8.29
CA GLU A 635 21.18 21.57 -8.69
C GLU A 635 22.11 22.22 -7.65
N ASN A 636 21.68 23.32 -7.03
CA ASN A 636 22.44 24.00 -5.98
C ASN A 636 22.64 23.13 -4.73
N LEU A 637 21.60 22.38 -4.34
CA LEU A 637 21.71 21.44 -3.22
C LEU A 637 22.61 20.26 -3.58
N LEU A 638 22.53 19.70 -4.80
CA LEU A 638 23.45 18.65 -5.24
C LEU A 638 24.92 19.10 -5.18
N LYS A 639 25.24 20.28 -5.72
CA LYS A 639 26.60 20.86 -5.63
C LYS A 639 27.06 21.03 -4.19
N LYS A 640 26.18 21.45 -3.29
CA LYS A 640 26.48 21.55 -1.86
C LYS A 640 26.79 20.17 -1.25
N LEU A 641 25.96 19.16 -1.55
CA LEU A 641 26.14 17.80 -1.07
C LEU A 641 27.43 17.15 -1.60
N ASP A 642 27.79 17.41 -2.86
CA ASP A 642 29.06 16.91 -3.44
C ASP A 642 30.27 17.52 -2.73
N ASN A 643 30.29 18.84 -2.54
CA ASN A 643 31.35 19.52 -1.80
C ASN A 643 31.47 19.01 -0.36
N GLU A 644 30.34 18.81 0.33
CA GLU A 644 30.33 18.22 1.68
C GLU A 644 30.86 16.78 1.69
N ALA A 645 30.45 15.96 0.72
CA ALA A 645 30.92 14.58 0.59
C ALA A 645 32.44 14.50 0.34
N GLN A 646 32.98 15.36 -0.53
CA GLN A 646 34.42 15.42 -0.81
C GLN A 646 35.20 15.83 0.44
N ASN A 647 34.75 16.87 1.16
CA ASN A 647 35.36 17.29 2.42
C ASN A 647 35.33 16.17 3.48
N MET A 648 34.22 15.42 3.58
CA MET A 648 34.12 14.27 4.48
C MET A 648 35.11 13.16 4.09
N ILE A 649 35.23 12.84 2.80
CA ILE A 649 36.17 11.82 2.31
C ILE A 649 37.61 12.22 2.63
N GLU A 650 38.00 13.48 2.41
CA GLU A 650 39.34 13.96 2.74
C GLU A 650 39.63 13.87 4.24
N LYS A 651 38.70 14.37 5.07
CA LYS A 651 38.81 14.27 6.54
C LYS A 651 38.97 12.82 6.99
N MET A 652 38.19 11.90 6.42
CA MET A 652 38.26 10.47 6.75
C MET A 652 39.55 9.83 6.28
N ARG A 653 40.10 10.22 5.12
CA ARG A 653 41.41 9.74 4.64
C ARG A 653 42.55 10.18 5.54
N CYS A 654 42.49 11.37 6.10
CA CYS A 654 43.50 11.87 7.04
C CYS A 654 43.45 11.17 8.41
N ALA A 655 42.32 10.54 8.77
CA ALA A 655 42.13 9.86 10.05
C ALA A 655 42.52 8.36 10.03
N VAL A 656 42.78 7.79 8.85
CA VAL A 656 43.13 6.36 8.61
C VAL A 656 44.63 6.19 8.44
#